data_AF-A0A7W5V5E4-F1
#
_entry.id   AF-A0A7W5V5E4-F1
#
_cell.length_a   1.000
_cell.length_b   1.000
_cell.length_c   1.000
_cell.angle_alpha   90.00
_cell.angle_beta   90.00
_cell.angle_gamma   90.00
#
_symmetry.space_group_name_H-M   'P 1'
#
loop_
_entity.id
_entity.type
_entity.pdbx_description
1 polymer ?
#
loop_
_entity_poly.entity_id
_entity_poly.type
_entity_poly.pdbx_seq_one_letter_code
_entity_poly.pdbx_strand_id
1 'polypeptide(L)'
;MRDDPMLPEPVARMLEEYRQLLADHGMTWGEPPIAYVRVMSQSRFVEVGPFWREARRLAREQAPGAVPAELQRLECELDYDEVLRGALGPIPPEGLAVLRLTPDGHDLRGRTRAVLGGAPLPLTLLIDSVCDHAAYVTVGGQEHEVGVKGARLVELDTSAEVRVDGRVIDLSGLTRTAPRAALRLRAGFPCRWSVWSADGQGWYPPGVPPKRDYNGVPYFHGDDLILPVPAEPLTVRVTRGMEYGCAETSLTPPEHIETLVELAPKRIYDAAARGWYGGDLHVHLNYVGDLVAPPKWAADSQHGEDLHVLSLLAANVSGERVLDKEALEHWAGQDLPWSDATHVARMGVEHRNDLFGHLHAFAPDGPPSLYSTGFAGTPDWPPTTQALKELRELGALVGYAHAFRGPTETPEQLVGTPGCTARMVVVDAALGLVDGFELLHFSSATGSAQAYRRLIGAGNRLAAVAGTDSMLTFTRQRMEMVASPIGWERTYARVEGPLTAAAYADAVRRGRTFATTGPFLELSVEGRGPGETLDLTQGERVRVTAKVVGPEVERLTLLTADGELASSSGSEVSAELTVQWPTYVVAVADGGAHPRSLFTHVYAHTSPVYLDVDHRRVAREDDVTFCLRWIDLLEELVRTTARLEHRRQLEDYLSVFDEARRVYRARLT
;
A
#
# COMPACT_ATOMS: atom_id res chain seq x y z
N MET A 1 11.56 10.91 -30.95
CA MET A 1 11.60 10.68 -29.48
C MET A 1 11.74 11.97 -28.66
N ARG A 2 11.77 13.18 -29.26
CA ARG A 2 11.96 14.44 -28.51
C ARG A 2 10.69 15.05 -27.90
N ASP A 3 9.51 14.47 -28.16
CA ASP A 3 8.21 15.01 -27.70
C ASP A 3 7.30 13.92 -27.13
N ASP A 4 7.83 12.90 -26.43
CA ASP A 4 6.97 11.99 -25.65
C ASP A 4 6.51 12.73 -24.39
N PRO A 5 5.22 13.11 -24.26
CA PRO A 5 4.76 13.87 -23.11
C PRO A 5 4.87 13.08 -21.80
N MET A 6 4.96 11.75 -21.85
CA MET A 6 5.19 10.89 -20.68
C MET A 6 6.67 10.83 -20.26
N LEU A 7 7.61 11.27 -21.09
CA LEU A 7 9.05 11.23 -20.81
C LEU A 7 9.72 12.59 -21.10
N PRO A 8 9.30 13.67 -20.43
CA PRO A 8 10.00 14.94 -20.52
C PRO A 8 11.43 14.81 -19.99
N GLU A 9 12.34 15.69 -20.43
CA GLU A 9 13.78 15.58 -20.14
C GLU A 9 14.13 15.40 -18.65
N PRO A 10 13.52 16.14 -17.69
CA PRO A 10 13.82 15.93 -16.27
C PRO A 10 13.49 14.50 -15.80
N VAL A 11 12.33 13.98 -16.20
CA VAL A 11 11.86 12.64 -15.84
C VAL A 11 12.71 11.57 -16.52
N ALA A 12 13.09 11.76 -17.78
CA ALA A 12 13.97 10.84 -18.48
C ALA A 12 15.35 10.71 -17.81
N ARG A 13 15.92 11.83 -17.34
CA ARG A 13 17.20 11.82 -16.59
C ARG A 13 17.05 11.16 -15.22
N MET A 14 16.00 11.48 -14.49
CA MET A 14 15.67 10.88 -13.20
C MET A 14 15.59 9.34 -13.30
N LEU A 15 14.87 8.81 -14.30
CA LEU A 15 14.77 7.36 -14.51
C LEU A 15 16.10 6.72 -14.87
N GLU A 16 17.00 7.43 -15.57
CA GLU A 16 18.34 6.90 -15.87
C GLU A 16 19.21 6.81 -14.62
N GLU A 17 19.14 7.82 -13.74
CA GLU A 17 19.79 7.78 -12.43
C GLU A 17 19.27 6.59 -11.60
N TYR A 18 17.96 6.34 -11.60
CA TYR A 18 17.39 5.22 -10.87
C TYR A 18 17.86 3.86 -11.41
N ARG A 19 18.04 3.74 -12.73
CA ARG A 19 18.63 2.52 -13.33
C ARG A 19 20.07 2.31 -12.89
N GLN A 20 20.85 3.39 -12.80
CA GLN A 20 22.23 3.33 -12.30
C GLN A 20 22.25 2.94 -10.82
N LEU A 21 21.39 3.50 -9.99
CA LEU A 21 21.27 3.14 -8.58
C LEU A 21 20.87 1.68 -8.37
N LEU A 22 19.91 1.18 -9.15
CA LEU A 22 19.52 -0.24 -9.13
C LEU A 22 20.69 -1.14 -9.55
N ALA A 23 21.46 -0.75 -10.56
CA ALA A 23 22.63 -1.51 -11.00
C ALA A 23 23.74 -1.55 -9.93
N ASP A 24 24.00 -0.43 -9.26
CA ASP A 24 25.10 -0.30 -8.30
C ASP A 24 24.76 -0.85 -6.90
N HIS A 25 23.49 -0.80 -6.51
CA HIS A 25 23.06 -1.08 -5.13
C HIS A 25 22.00 -2.17 -5.02
N GLY A 26 21.55 -2.75 -6.15
CA GLY A 26 20.45 -3.70 -6.14
C GLY A 26 19.15 -3.06 -5.68
N MET A 27 18.25 -3.85 -5.09
CA MET A 27 16.88 -3.42 -4.77
C MET A 27 16.76 -2.23 -3.81
N THR A 28 17.81 -1.91 -3.06
CA THR A 28 17.79 -0.82 -2.07
C THR A 28 18.08 0.55 -2.67
N TRP A 29 18.60 0.62 -3.90
CA TRP A 29 18.96 1.87 -4.61
C TRP A 29 19.89 2.79 -3.80
N GLY A 30 20.67 2.20 -2.88
CA GLY A 30 21.61 2.91 -2.02
C GLY A 30 20.97 3.58 -0.80
N GLU A 31 19.70 3.30 -0.49
CA GLU A 31 19.04 3.81 0.70
C GLU A 31 19.71 3.30 1.99
N PRO A 32 19.74 4.13 3.06
CA PRO A 32 20.23 3.72 4.37
C PRO A 32 19.62 2.39 4.84
N PRO A 33 20.45 1.43 5.32
CA PRO A 33 20.04 0.05 5.57
C PRO A 33 19.32 -0.10 6.91
N ILE A 34 18.16 0.56 7.06
CA ILE A 34 17.24 0.30 8.17
C ILE A 34 16.55 -1.06 7.97
N ALA A 35 15.99 -1.63 9.04
CA ALA A 35 15.42 -2.99 9.02
C ALA A 35 14.45 -3.26 7.84
N TYR A 36 13.56 -2.31 7.54
CA TYR A 36 12.65 -2.44 6.40
C TYR A 36 13.35 -2.43 5.03
N VAL A 37 14.40 -1.62 4.85
CA VAL A 37 15.19 -1.61 3.60
C VAL A 37 16.01 -2.89 3.46
N ARG A 38 16.60 -3.38 4.56
CA ARG A 38 17.42 -4.60 4.57
C ARG A 38 16.63 -5.85 4.20
N VAL A 39 15.33 -5.90 4.51
CA VAL A 39 14.50 -7.11 4.32
C VAL A 39 13.92 -7.24 2.90
N MET A 40 14.02 -6.19 2.07
CA MET A 40 13.35 -6.13 0.76
C MET A 40 13.67 -7.28 -0.20
N SER A 41 14.91 -7.78 -0.16
CA SER A 41 15.33 -8.90 -1.00
C SER A 41 14.69 -10.21 -0.56
N GLN A 42 14.58 -10.42 0.75
CA GLN A 42 14.03 -11.64 1.37
C GLN A 42 12.50 -11.64 1.33
N SER A 43 11.90 -10.47 1.51
CA SER A 43 10.44 -10.28 1.56
C SER A 43 9.72 -10.65 0.26
N ARG A 44 10.45 -10.80 -0.85
CA ARG A 44 9.94 -11.42 -2.08
C ARG A 44 9.44 -12.86 -1.87
N PHE A 45 10.05 -13.60 -0.95
CA PHE A 45 9.90 -15.06 -0.84
C PHE A 45 9.13 -15.52 0.39
N VAL A 46 8.92 -14.66 1.38
CA VAL A 46 8.32 -15.04 2.66
C VAL A 46 7.41 -13.94 3.22
N GLU A 47 6.39 -14.34 3.97
CA GLU A 47 5.45 -13.43 4.63
C GLU A 47 6.02 -12.82 5.92
N VAL A 48 5.48 -11.66 6.36
CA VAL A 48 5.93 -10.93 7.57
C VAL A 48 5.95 -11.83 8.80
N GLY A 49 4.86 -12.55 9.04
CA GLY A 49 4.69 -13.36 10.25
C GLY A 49 5.79 -14.41 10.40
N PRO A 50 5.97 -15.34 9.44
CA PRO A 50 7.04 -16.33 9.46
C PRO A 50 8.44 -15.72 9.61
N PHE A 51 8.77 -14.69 8.85
CA PHE A 51 10.11 -14.09 8.87
C PHE A 51 10.45 -13.49 10.24
N TRP A 52 9.59 -12.63 10.78
CA TRP A 52 9.87 -11.99 12.07
C TRP A 52 9.71 -12.95 13.26
N ARG A 53 8.98 -14.06 13.12
CA ARG A 53 9.03 -15.14 14.12
C ARG A 53 10.40 -15.80 14.15
N GLU A 54 10.98 -16.03 12.98
CA GLU A 54 12.31 -16.64 12.87
C GLU A 54 13.42 -15.68 13.33
N ALA A 55 13.34 -14.39 12.97
CA ALA A 55 14.24 -13.36 13.48
C ALA A 55 14.23 -13.32 15.01
N ARG A 56 13.03 -13.32 15.63
CA ARG A 56 12.86 -13.41 17.08
C ARG A 56 13.46 -14.67 17.70
N ARG A 57 13.35 -15.82 17.02
CA ARG A 57 13.95 -17.08 17.48
C ARG A 57 15.47 -16.96 17.51
N LEU A 58 16.08 -16.53 16.41
CA LEU A 58 17.53 -16.36 16.28
C LEU A 58 18.10 -15.32 17.27
N ALA A 59 17.42 -14.17 17.43
CA ALA A 59 17.82 -13.16 18.41
C ALA A 59 17.82 -13.70 19.85
N ARG A 60 16.82 -14.51 20.22
CA ARG A 60 16.77 -15.16 21.54
C ARG A 60 17.83 -16.24 21.72
N GLU A 61 18.23 -16.93 20.67
CA GLU A 61 19.32 -17.90 20.73
C GLU A 61 20.69 -17.22 20.93
N GLN A 62 20.91 -16.08 20.26
CA GLN A 62 22.10 -15.26 20.46
C GLN A 62 22.14 -14.61 21.86
N ALA A 63 20.99 -14.22 22.41
CA ALA A 63 20.90 -13.60 23.73
C ALA A 63 19.70 -14.10 24.56
N PRO A 64 19.78 -15.28 25.21
CA PRO A 64 18.65 -15.91 25.92
C PRO A 64 18.08 -15.09 27.10
N GLY A 65 18.88 -14.19 27.67
CA GLY A 65 18.51 -13.33 28.80
C GLY A 65 18.21 -11.88 28.44
N ALA A 66 18.22 -11.52 27.15
CA ALA A 66 18.02 -10.14 26.71
C ALA A 66 16.60 -9.65 26.99
N VAL A 67 16.48 -8.37 27.39
CA VAL A 67 15.18 -7.73 27.57
C VAL A 67 14.53 -7.43 26.20
N PRO A 68 13.21 -7.20 26.10
CA PRO A 68 12.53 -7.00 24.81
C PRO A 68 13.16 -5.93 23.90
N ALA A 69 13.62 -4.81 24.46
CA ALA A 69 14.29 -3.76 23.68
C ALA A 69 15.64 -4.19 23.11
N GLU A 70 16.38 -5.04 23.81
CA GLU A 70 17.63 -5.62 23.31
C GLU A 70 17.36 -6.64 22.21
N LEU A 71 16.35 -7.50 22.39
CA LEU A 71 15.92 -8.44 21.37
C LEU A 71 15.48 -7.73 20.08
N GLN A 72 14.71 -6.66 20.19
CA GLN A 72 14.29 -5.87 19.03
C GLN A 72 15.49 -5.25 18.28
N ARG A 73 16.52 -4.79 18.98
CA ARG A 73 17.76 -4.31 18.34
C ARG A 73 18.49 -5.46 17.63
N LEU A 74 18.64 -6.60 18.29
CA LEU A 74 19.28 -7.78 17.69
C LEU A 74 18.54 -8.24 16.43
N GLU A 75 17.20 -8.28 16.45
CA GLU A 75 16.38 -8.58 15.27
C GLU A 75 16.68 -7.66 14.08
N CYS A 76 17.02 -6.39 14.34
CA CYS A 76 17.39 -5.42 13.31
C CYS A 76 18.84 -5.57 12.82
N GLU A 77 19.68 -6.34 13.50
CA GLU A 77 21.11 -6.54 13.22
C GLU A 77 21.44 -7.92 12.64
N LEU A 78 20.51 -8.89 12.74
CA LEU A 78 20.68 -10.24 12.18
C LEU A 78 21.03 -10.24 10.68
N ASP A 79 21.65 -11.33 10.23
CA ASP A 79 21.75 -11.65 8.82
C ASP A 79 20.38 -12.14 8.31
N TYR A 80 19.79 -11.37 7.39
CA TYR A 80 18.45 -11.65 6.88
C TYR A 80 18.40 -12.81 5.88
N ASP A 81 19.53 -13.18 5.27
CA ASP A 81 19.59 -14.40 4.45
C ASP A 81 19.48 -15.64 5.34
N GLU A 82 20.07 -15.61 6.54
CA GLU A 82 19.92 -16.67 7.53
C GLU A 82 18.50 -16.73 8.12
N VAL A 83 17.89 -15.56 8.38
CA VAL A 83 16.48 -15.49 8.79
C VAL A 83 15.57 -16.05 7.70
N LEU A 84 15.80 -15.67 6.44
CA LEU A 84 15.04 -16.21 5.31
C LEU A 84 15.17 -17.73 5.26
N ARG A 85 16.39 -18.28 5.31
CA ARG A 85 16.64 -19.72 5.33
C ARG A 85 15.78 -20.42 6.39
N GLY A 86 15.76 -19.92 7.62
CA GLY A 86 15.01 -20.51 8.72
C GLY A 86 13.49 -20.37 8.56
N ALA A 87 13.03 -19.33 7.85
CA ALA A 87 11.62 -19.07 7.60
C ALA A 87 11.06 -19.79 6.37
N LEU A 88 11.91 -20.40 5.53
CA LEU A 88 11.49 -21.13 4.33
C LEU A 88 10.83 -22.47 4.67
N GLY A 89 9.78 -22.79 3.93
CA GLY A 89 9.18 -24.13 3.93
C GLY A 89 10.03 -25.17 3.18
N PRO A 90 9.61 -26.45 3.18
CA PRO A 90 10.37 -27.53 2.53
C PRO A 90 10.47 -27.41 1.02
N ILE A 91 9.53 -26.70 0.39
CA ILE A 91 9.50 -26.45 -1.05
C ILE A 91 9.80 -24.97 -1.27
N PRO A 92 10.89 -24.63 -1.98
CA PRO A 92 11.18 -23.24 -2.32
C PRO A 92 10.01 -22.57 -3.07
N PRO A 93 9.69 -21.31 -2.74
CA PRO A 93 8.75 -20.52 -3.51
C PRO A 93 9.24 -20.34 -4.95
N GLU A 94 8.33 -20.10 -5.90
CA GLU A 94 8.71 -19.87 -7.30
C GLU A 94 9.75 -18.75 -7.40
N GLY A 95 10.73 -18.89 -8.30
CA GLY A 95 11.80 -17.91 -8.49
C GLY A 95 12.95 -18.01 -7.48
N LEU A 96 12.82 -18.81 -6.42
CA LEU A 96 13.90 -19.13 -5.50
C LEU A 96 14.42 -20.56 -5.72
N ALA A 97 15.72 -20.71 -5.90
CA ALA A 97 16.42 -21.99 -5.73
C ALA A 97 17.27 -21.94 -4.46
N VAL A 98 17.49 -23.10 -3.84
CA VAL A 98 18.31 -23.26 -2.64
C VAL A 98 19.45 -24.24 -2.96
N LEU A 99 20.69 -23.75 -2.91
CA LEU A 99 21.89 -24.57 -2.99
C LEU A 99 22.39 -24.80 -1.57
N ARG A 100 22.15 -26.00 -1.04
CA ARG A 100 22.62 -26.39 0.29
C ARG A 100 23.99 -27.05 0.20
N LEU A 101 24.97 -26.50 0.89
CA LEU A 101 26.34 -27.01 0.98
C LEU A 101 26.48 -27.86 2.24
N THR A 102 27.04 -29.06 2.10
CA THR A 102 27.30 -29.99 3.20
C THR A 102 28.78 -30.40 3.20
N PRO A 103 29.31 -30.97 4.31
CA PRO A 103 30.67 -31.48 4.33
C PRO A 103 30.97 -32.53 3.23
N ASP A 104 29.94 -33.26 2.77
CA ASP A 104 30.07 -34.35 1.81
C ASP A 104 29.69 -33.95 0.37
N GLY A 105 29.20 -32.72 0.13
CA GLY A 105 28.78 -32.27 -1.19
C GLY A 105 27.77 -31.13 -1.19
N HIS A 106 26.78 -31.21 -2.07
CA HIS A 106 25.74 -30.20 -2.20
C HIS A 106 24.39 -30.83 -2.58
N ASP A 107 23.32 -30.09 -2.33
CA ASP A 107 21.95 -30.41 -2.75
C ASP A 107 21.32 -29.14 -3.35
N LEU A 108 20.79 -29.24 -4.56
CA LEU A 108 20.12 -28.13 -5.24
C LEU A 108 18.62 -28.38 -5.28
N ARG A 109 17.85 -27.47 -4.70
CA ARG A 109 16.39 -27.52 -4.65
C ARG A 109 15.81 -26.31 -5.35
N GLY A 110 14.79 -26.53 -6.16
CA GLY A 110 14.04 -25.46 -6.81
C GLY A 110 12.89 -26.05 -7.59
N ARG A 111 11.96 -25.19 -8.02
CA ARG A 111 10.88 -25.62 -8.91
C ARG A 111 11.41 -25.61 -10.34
N THR A 112 11.28 -26.73 -11.05
CA THR A 112 11.53 -26.78 -12.49
C THR A 112 10.50 -25.92 -13.21
N ARG A 113 10.97 -24.95 -14.00
CA ARG A 113 10.12 -24.01 -14.74
C ARG A 113 10.23 -24.21 -16.25
N ALA A 114 9.13 -24.00 -16.95
CA ALA A 114 9.10 -24.03 -18.41
C ALA A 114 9.83 -22.82 -18.98
N VAL A 115 10.70 -23.05 -19.98
CA VAL A 115 11.33 -22.00 -20.78
C VAL A 115 11.00 -22.20 -22.26
N LEU A 116 10.76 -21.11 -22.96
CA LEU A 116 10.46 -21.14 -24.39
C LEU A 116 11.77 -21.05 -25.17
N GLY A 117 12.05 -22.06 -26.00
CA GLY A 117 13.25 -22.07 -26.86
C GLY A 117 14.58 -22.10 -26.10
N GLY A 118 14.61 -22.65 -24.88
CA GLY A 118 15.84 -22.77 -24.07
C GLY A 118 16.41 -21.43 -23.56
N ALA A 119 15.59 -20.37 -23.53
CA ALA A 119 16.01 -19.08 -22.98
C ALA A 119 16.47 -19.21 -21.52
N PRO A 120 17.52 -18.48 -21.10
CA PRO A 120 17.90 -18.42 -19.69
C PRO A 120 16.74 -17.93 -18.84
N LEU A 121 16.58 -18.54 -17.67
CA LEU A 121 15.54 -18.21 -16.72
C LEU A 121 16.14 -17.37 -15.58
N PRO A 122 15.71 -16.12 -15.37
CA PRO A 122 16.09 -15.36 -14.17
C PRO A 122 15.57 -16.05 -12.90
N LEU A 123 16.43 -16.17 -11.88
CA LEU A 123 16.08 -16.67 -10.55
C LEU A 123 16.99 -16.07 -9.47
N THR A 124 16.60 -16.25 -8.22
CA THR A 124 17.43 -15.97 -7.06
C THR A 124 17.91 -17.29 -6.45
N LEU A 125 19.19 -17.38 -6.12
CA LEU A 125 19.80 -18.52 -5.43
C LEU A 125 20.06 -18.16 -3.96
N LEU A 126 19.46 -18.91 -3.05
CA LEU A 126 19.88 -18.95 -1.65
C LEU A 126 20.96 -20.02 -1.48
N ILE A 127 22.18 -19.60 -1.20
CA ILE A 127 23.27 -20.49 -0.84
C ILE A 127 23.16 -20.71 0.68
N ASP A 128 22.87 -21.94 1.11
CA ASP A 128 22.74 -22.35 2.52
C ASP A 128 23.93 -23.26 2.88
N SER A 129 24.82 -22.80 3.75
CA SER A 129 25.93 -23.63 4.23
C SER A 129 25.58 -24.25 5.57
N VAL A 130 25.79 -25.57 5.72
CA VAL A 130 25.84 -26.23 7.04
C VAL A 130 27.25 -26.64 7.44
N CYS A 131 28.26 -26.20 6.68
CA CYS A 131 29.66 -26.51 6.93
C CYS A 131 30.19 -25.77 8.17
N ASP A 132 31.10 -26.41 8.90
CA ASP A 132 31.82 -25.82 10.04
C ASP A 132 32.99 -24.89 9.61
N HIS A 133 33.02 -24.47 8.34
CA HIS A 133 33.98 -23.53 7.76
C HIS A 133 33.25 -22.60 6.78
N ALA A 134 33.85 -21.44 6.49
CA ALA A 134 33.34 -20.54 5.45
C ALA A 134 33.45 -21.21 4.07
N ALA A 135 32.39 -21.11 3.28
CA ALA A 135 32.33 -21.66 1.93
C ALA A 135 32.44 -20.54 0.89
N TYR A 136 33.05 -20.83 -0.25
CA TYR A 136 33.19 -19.88 -1.36
C TYR A 136 32.47 -20.43 -2.58
N VAL A 137 31.50 -19.65 -3.08
CA VAL A 137 30.71 -20.02 -4.26
C VAL A 137 30.93 -18.96 -5.33
N THR A 138 31.35 -19.39 -6.52
CA THR A 138 31.44 -18.50 -7.68
C THR A 138 30.13 -18.55 -8.45
N VAL A 139 29.51 -17.41 -8.71
CA VAL A 139 28.29 -17.27 -9.53
C VAL A 139 28.59 -16.28 -10.65
N GLY A 140 28.53 -16.73 -11.91
CA GLY A 140 28.79 -15.85 -13.06
C GLY A 140 30.19 -15.22 -13.06
N GLY A 141 31.18 -15.87 -12.42
CA GLY A 141 32.54 -15.36 -12.26
C GLY A 141 32.77 -14.47 -11.04
N GLN A 142 31.74 -14.12 -10.28
CA GLN A 142 31.86 -13.38 -9.03
C GLN A 142 31.92 -14.37 -7.84
N GLU A 143 32.89 -14.20 -6.95
CA GLU A 143 33.03 -15.01 -5.75
C GLU A 143 32.17 -14.46 -4.60
N HIS A 144 31.46 -15.36 -3.93
CA HIS A 144 30.61 -15.06 -2.78
C HIS A 144 31.06 -15.94 -1.60
N GLU A 145 31.58 -15.28 -0.56
CA GLU A 145 31.80 -15.91 0.75
C GLU A 145 30.45 -16.17 1.45
N VAL A 146 30.29 -17.35 2.01
CA VAL A 146 29.20 -17.74 2.91
C VAL A 146 29.81 -18.15 4.24
N GLY A 147 29.44 -17.45 5.32
CA GLY A 147 30.00 -17.66 6.66
C GLY A 147 29.77 -19.09 7.18
N VAL A 148 30.44 -19.42 8.29
CA VAL A 148 30.26 -20.72 8.98
C VAL A 148 28.78 -20.91 9.32
N LYS A 149 28.17 -21.98 8.80
CA LYS A 149 26.71 -22.25 8.93
C LYS A 149 25.79 -21.12 8.43
N GLY A 150 26.32 -20.21 7.62
CA GLY A 150 25.64 -19.02 7.14
C GLY A 150 24.81 -19.25 5.90
N ALA A 151 24.17 -18.18 5.42
CA ALA A 151 23.39 -18.18 4.19
C ALA A 151 23.67 -16.93 3.36
N ARG A 152 23.41 -16.99 2.05
CA ARG A 152 23.58 -15.84 1.15
C ARG A 152 22.64 -15.87 -0.04
N LEU A 153 21.94 -14.76 -0.31
CA LEU A 153 21.13 -14.58 -1.52
C LEU A 153 21.98 -13.98 -2.67
N VAL A 154 21.81 -14.54 -3.86
CA VAL A 154 22.49 -14.10 -5.08
C VAL A 154 21.50 -14.13 -6.25
N GLU A 155 21.50 -13.08 -7.06
CA GLU A 155 20.72 -13.04 -8.32
C GLU A 155 21.51 -13.68 -9.46
N LEU A 156 20.83 -14.44 -10.31
CA LEU A 156 21.41 -15.06 -11.49
C LEU A 156 20.34 -15.40 -12.54
N ASP A 157 20.78 -15.92 -13.67
CA ASP A 157 19.93 -16.72 -14.54
C ASP A 157 20.51 -18.12 -14.72
N THR A 158 19.73 -19.04 -15.27
CA THR A 158 20.12 -20.44 -15.45
C THR A 158 21.24 -20.67 -16.48
N SER A 159 21.73 -19.63 -17.15
CA SER A 159 22.94 -19.71 -17.98
C SER A 159 24.22 -19.38 -17.22
N ALA A 160 24.10 -18.81 -16.01
CA ALA A 160 25.26 -18.52 -15.17
C ALA A 160 25.97 -19.82 -14.72
N GLU A 161 27.30 -19.82 -14.80
CA GLU A 161 28.10 -20.89 -14.22
C GLU A 161 28.17 -20.70 -12.69
N VAL A 162 27.75 -21.73 -11.95
CA VAL A 162 27.85 -21.78 -10.48
C VAL A 162 28.90 -22.80 -10.10
N ARG A 163 29.89 -22.41 -9.28
CA ARG A 163 30.95 -23.30 -8.79
C ARG A 163 31.05 -23.32 -7.27
N VAL A 164 31.23 -24.51 -6.71
CA VAL A 164 31.57 -24.73 -5.29
C VAL A 164 32.86 -25.52 -5.26
N ASP A 165 33.90 -25.00 -4.59
CA ASP A 165 35.23 -25.63 -4.51
C ASP A 165 35.79 -26.08 -5.88
N GLY A 166 35.56 -25.24 -6.91
CA GLY A 166 35.98 -25.48 -8.29
C GLY A 166 35.10 -26.45 -9.11
N ARG A 167 34.09 -27.11 -8.49
CA ARG A 167 33.14 -27.99 -9.18
C ARG A 167 31.93 -27.21 -9.69
N VAL A 168 31.53 -27.45 -10.94
CA VAL A 168 30.34 -26.84 -11.53
C VAL A 168 29.08 -27.51 -10.96
N ILE A 169 28.10 -26.69 -10.59
CA ILE A 169 26.78 -27.11 -10.13
C ILE A 169 25.84 -27.22 -11.34
N ASP A 170 25.16 -28.36 -11.48
CA ASP A 170 24.21 -28.57 -12.56
C ASP A 170 22.87 -27.89 -12.26
N LEU A 171 22.58 -26.80 -12.98
CA LEU A 171 21.32 -26.07 -12.88
C LEU A 171 20.24 -26.59 -13.83
N SER A 172 20.53 -27.59 -14.67
CA SER A 172 19.62 -28.04 -15.73
C SER A 172 18.26 -28.50 -15.20
N GLY A 173 18.22 -29.08 -13.99
CA GLY A 173 16.98 -29.48 -13.31
C GLY A 173 16.02 -28.33 -12.95
N LEU A 174 16.48 -27.08 -12.98
CA LEU A 174 15.64 -25.91 -12.72
C LEU A 174 14.81 -25.47 -13.94
N THR A 175 15.12 -25.99 -15.13
CA THR A 175 14.39 -25.63 -16.35
C THR A 175 13.94 -26.86 -17.13
N ARG A 176 12.86 -26.70 -17.88
CA ARG A 176 12.46 -27.64 -18.93
C ARG A 176 12.09 -26.85 -20.17
N THR A 177 12.49 -27.32 -21.34
CA THR A 177 12.05 -26.70 -22.60
C THR A 177 10.58 -27.05 -22.83
N ALA A 178 9.76 -26.04 -23.10
CA ALA A 178 8.37 -26.22 -23.49
C ALA A 178 8.17 -25.84 -24.97
N PRO A 179 7.28 -26.55 -25.71
CA PRO A 179 6.94 -26.18 -27.07
C PRO A 179 6.26 -24.80 -27.08
N ARG A 180 6.58 -23.96 -28.06
CA ARG A 180 6.15 -22.54 -28.07
C ARG A 180 4.83 -22.36 -28.80
N ALA A 181 3.93 -21.60 -28.20
CA ALA A 181 2.74 -21.02 -28.81
C ALA A 181 2.64 -19.50 -28.51
N ALA A 182 1.55 -18.86 -28.93
CA ALA A 182 1.25 -17.48 -28.54
C ALA A 182 -0.23 -17.32 -28.22
N LEU A 183 -0.55 -16.43 -27.28
CA LEU A 183 -1.91 -15.94 -27.07
C LEU A 183 -2.01 -14.50 -27.53
N ARG A 184 -3.15 -14.14 -28.12
CA ARG A 184 -3.59 -12.75 -28.27
C ARG A 184 -4.77 -12.51 -27.34
N LEU A 185 -4.65 -11.60 -26.39
CA LEU A 185 -5.65 -11.33 -25.37
C LEU A 185 -6.42 -10.06 -25.74
N ARG A 186 -7.75 -10.14 -25.76
CA ARG A 186 -8.61 -9.00 -26.09
C ARG A 186 -9.87 -8.98 -25.24
N ALA A 187 -10.08 -7.85 -24.55
CA ALA A 187 -11.32 -7.52 -23.85
C ALA A 187 -12.12 -6.43 -24.58
N GLY A 188 -11.46 -5.63 -25.43
CA GLY A 188 -12.03 -4.46 -26.10
C GLY A 188 -11.88 -3.16 -25.30
N PHE A 189 -11.18 -3.22 -24.18
CA PHE A 189 -10.73 -2.10 -23.35
C PHE A 189 -9.57 -2.57 -22.45
N PRO A 190 -8.70 -1.68 -21.95
CA PRO A 190 -7.60 -2.06 -21.08
C PRO A 190 -8.05 -2.87 -19.86
N CYS A 191 -7.36 -3.96 -19.52
CA CYS A 191 -7.69 -4.77 -18.36
C CYS A 191 -6.43 -5.20 -17.62
N ARG A 192 -6.60 -5.65 -16.37
CA ARG A 192 -5.62 -6.52 -15.72
C ARG A 192 -5.82 -7.95 -16.19
N TRP A 193 -4.78 -8.52 -16.79
CA TRP A 193 -4.71 -9.90 -17.25
C TRP A 193 -3.78 -10.72 -16.36
N SER A 194 -4.10 -12.00 -16.24
CA SER A 194 -3.27 -13.00 -15.57
C SER A 194 -3.25 -14.25 -16.42
N VAL A 195 -2.07 -14.75 -16.78
CA VAL A 195 -1.90 -15.99 -17.55
C VAL A 195 -0.90 -16.88 -16.84
N TRP A 196 -1.29 -18.11 -16.50
CA TRP A 196 -0.41 -19.05 -15.80
C TRP A 196 -0.63 -20.51 -16.19
N SER A 197 0.42 -21.30 -16.03
CA SER A 197 0.40 -22.76 -16.17
C SER A 197 -0.13 -23.44 -14.90
N ALA A 198 -0.46 -24.74 -14.97
CA ALA A 198 -1.00 -25.50 -13.84
C ALA A 198 -0.11 -25.53 -12.57
N ASP A 199 1.20 -25.29 -12.72
CA ASP A 199 2.18 -25.18 -11.63
C ASP A 199 2.25 -23.77 -11.00
N GLY A 200 1.47 -22.81 -11.51
CA GLY A 200 1.43 -21.42 -11.08
C GLY A 200 2.45 -20.51 -11.78
N GLN A 201 3.23 -21.01 -12.74
CA GLN A 201 4.17 -20.19 -13.50
C GLN A 201 3.43 -19.18 -14.39
N GLY A 202 3.73 -17.88 -14.21
CA GLY A 202 3.15 -16.80 -14.99
C GLY A 202 3.79 -16.60 -16.36
N TRP A 203 2.99 -16.11 -17.31
CA TRP A 203 3.40 -15.75 -18.67
C TRP A 203 3.01 -14.31 -18.97
N TYR A 204 3.90 -13.58 -19.64
CA TYR A 204 3.81 -12.12 -19.77
C TYR A 204 4.10 -11.67 -21.21
N PRO A 205 3.51 -10.55 -21.67
CA PRO A 205 3.88 -9.93 -22.92
C PRO A 205 5.37 -9.51 -22.94
N PRO A 206 6.01 -9.45 -24.12
CA PRO A 206 7.38 -8.97 -24.24
C PRO A 206 7.54 -7.55 -23.66
N GLY A 207 8.60 -7.33 -22.87
CA GLY A 207 8.91 -6.02 -22.27
C GLY A 207 8.06 -5.66 -21.04
N VAL A 208 7.11 -6.50 -20.64
CA VAL A 208 6.34 -6.33 -19.40
C VAL A 208 7.04 -7.05 -18.26
N PRO A 209 7.27 -6.40 -17.10
CA PRO A 209 7.86 -7.06 -15.94
C PRO A 209 7.00 -8.23 -15.45
N PRO A 210 7.61 -9.31 -14.94
CA PRO A 210 6.89 -10.48 -14.47
C PRO A 210 6.25 -10.25 -13.10
N LYS A 211 5.34 -9.28 -12.99
CA LYS A 211 4.75 -8.86 -11.71
C LYS A 211 3.80 -9.93 -11.16
N ARG A 212 3.79 -10.08 -9.84
CA ARG A 212 2.87 -10.92 -9.08
C ARG A 212 2.24 -10.12 -7.94
N ASP A 213 0.95 -10.30 -7.74
CA ASP A 213 0.24 -9.68 -6.62
C ASP A 213 0.63 -10.34 -5.29
N TYR A 214 0.10 -9.82 -4.18
CA TYR A 214 0.34 -10.35 -2.84
C TYR A 214 0.02 -11.86 -2.71
N ASN A 215 -1.00 -12.34 -3.41
CA ASN A 215 -1.39 -13.76 -3.43
C ASN A 215 -0.48 -14.61 -4.35
N GLY A 216 0.46 -13.98 -5.04
CA GLY A 216 1.37 -14.61 -5.98
C GLY A 216 0.76 -14.84 -7.35
N VAL A 217 -0.38 -14.23 -7.70
CA VAL A 217 -0.99 -14.36 -9.03
C VAL A 217 -0.24 -13.44 -10.01
N PRO A 218 0.22 -13.95 -11.16
CA PRO A 218 0.90 -13.12 -12.16
C PRO A 218 -0.08 -12.10 -12.75
N TYR A 219 0.37 -10.87 -12.98
CA TYR A 219 -0.49 -9.86 -13.60
C TYR A 219 0.26 -8.90 -14.53
N PHE A 220 -0.49 -8.33 -15.46
CA PHE A 220 -0.08 -7.23 -16.34
C PHE A 220 -1.31 -6.48 -16.86
N HIS A 221 -1.11 -5.29 -17.42
CA HIS A 221 -2.20 -4.44 -17.88
C HIS A 221 -2.15 -4.16 -19.39
N GLY A 222 -3.33 -4.03 -20.01
CA GLY A 222 -3.49 -3.60 -21.39
C GLY A 222 -4.66 -4.28 -22.11
N ASP A 223 -4.76 -4.06 -23.41
CA ASP A 223 -5.72 -4.72 -24.32
C ASP A 223 -5.04 -5.01 -25.66
N ASP A 224 -5.59 -5.98 -26.39
CA ASP A 224 -5.04 -6.46 -27.66
C ASP A 224 -3.54 -6.84 -27.58
N LEU A 225 -3.18 -7.56 -26.51
CA LEU A 225 -1.81 -7.92 -26.17
C LEU A 225 -1.44 -9.28 -26.76
N ILE A 226 -0.20 -9.43 -27.24
CA ILE A 226 0.35 -10.73 -27.67
C ILE A 226 1.42 -11.16 -26.68
N LEU A 227 1.32 -12.39 -26.18
CA LEU A 227 2.32 -12.98 -25.29
C LEU A 227 2.74 -14.38 -25.73
N PRO A 228 4.05 -14.69 -25.68
CA PRO A 228 4.55 -16.03 -25.91
C PRO A 228 4.22 -16.93 -24.71
N VAL A 229 3.74 -18.14 -24.98
CA VAL A 229 3.32 -19.11 -23.96
C VAL A 229 3.73 -20.53 -24.36
N PRO A 230 3.70 -21.52 -23.46
CA PRO A 230 3.88 -22.91 -23.82
C PRO A 230 2.61 -23.47 -24.50
N ALA A 231 2.79 -24.44 -25.38
CA ALA A 231 1.70 -25.25 -25.94
C ALA A 231 1.20 -26.29 -24.92
N GLU A 232 0.81 -25.82 -23.75
CA GLU A 232 0.43 -26.60 -22.56
C GLU A 232 -0.87 -26.04 -21.95
N PRO A 233 -1.52 -26.73 -21.00
CA PRO A 233 -2.67 -26.19 -20.32
C PRO A 233 -2.36 -24.87 -19.58
N LEU A 234 -3.12 -23.83 -19.90
CA LEU A 234 -3.03 -22.49 -19.34
C LEU A 234 -4.39 -22.07 -18.78
N THR A 235 -4.35 -21.27 -17.72
CA THR A 235 -5.48 -20.48 -17.25
C THR A 235 -5.25 -19.02 -17.60
N VAL A 236 -6.28 -18.38 -18.17
CA VAL A 236 -6.32 -16.96 -18.50
C VAL A 236 -7.44 -16.32 -17.71
N ARG A 237 -7.10 -15.27 -16.97
CA ARG A 237 -8.04 -14.47 -16.19
C ARG A 237 -7.95 -13.01 -16.59
N VAL A 238 -9.09 -12.33 -16.58
CA VAL A 238 -9.21 -10.90 -16.82
C VAL A 238 -10.08 -10.23 -15.76
N THR A 239 -9.66 -9.06 -15.30
CA THR A 239 -10.40 -8.17 -14.39
C THR A 239 -10.11 -6.71 -14.73
N ARG A 240 -10.89 -5.78 -14.15
CA ARG A 240 -10.77 -4.33 -14.36
C ARG A 240 -11.20 -3.60 -13.08
N GLY A 241 -10.32 -3.53 -12.09
CA GLY A 241 -10.62 -2.94 -10.78
C GLY A 241 -11.79 -3.60 -10.04
N MET A 242 -12.30 -2.92 -9.02
CA MET A 242 -13.38 -3.42 -8.16
C MET A 242 -14.79 -3.28 -8.73
N GLU A 243 -14.98 -2.40 -9.72
CA GLU A 243 -16.28 -2.18 -10.38
C GLU A 243 -16.67 -3.30 -11.33
N TYR A 244 -15.73 -4.19 -11.63
CA TYR A 244 -15.93 -5.34 -12.49
C TYR A 244 -15.81 -6.64 -11.69
N GLY A 245 -16.42 -7.69 -12.22
CA GLY A 245 -16.15 -9.06 -11.82
C GLY A 245 -14.86 -9.59 -12.44
N CYS A 246 -14.68 -10.90 -12.30
CA CYS A 246 -13.59 -11.64 -12.90
C CYS A 246 -14.16 -12.54 -14.00
N ALA A 247 -13.50 -12.62 -15.15
CA ALA A 247 -13.76 -13.64 -16.15
C ALA A 247 -12.52 -14.52 -16.31
N GLU A 248 -12.73 -15.83 -16.46
CA GLU A 248 -11.65 -16.81 -16.51
C GLU A 248 -11.96 -17.90 -17.54
N THR A 249 -10.93 -18.39 -18.22
CA THR A 249 -11.00 -19.53 -19.14
C THR A 249 -9.72 -20.35 -19.06
N SER A 250 -9.78 -21.61 -19.49
CA SER A 250 -8.61 -22.47 -19.62
C SER A 250 -8.51 -23.02 -21.04
N LEU A 251 -7.30 -23.09 -21.57
CA LEU A 251 -7.04 -23.60 -22.91
C LEU A 251 -5.64 -24.22 -23.02
N THR A 252 -5.45 -25.04 -24.05
CA THR A 252 -4.13 -25.48 -24.50
C THR A 252 -3.92 -24.94 -25.90
N PRO A 253 -3.10 -23.88 -26.10
CA PRO A 253 -2.89 -23.32 -27.43
C PRO A 253 -2.07 -24.30 -28.29
N PRO A 254 -2.36 -24.46 -29.59
CA PRO A 254 -1.57 -25.31 -30.46
C PRO A 254 -0.15 -24.79 -30.64
N GLU A 255 0.81 -25.70 -30.76
CA GLU A 255 2.21 -25.35 -31.00
C GLU A 255 2.38 -24.50 -32.27
N HIS A 256 3.19 -23.45 -32.17
CA HIS A 256 3.49 -22.48 -33.21
C HIS A 256 2.29 -21.69 -33.78
N ILE A 257 1.12 -21.75 -33.13
CA ILE A 257 -0.07 -21.00 -33.51
C ILE A 257 -0.36 -19.88 -32.50
N GLU A 258 -0.73 -18.70 -33.01
CA GLU A 258 -1.34 -17.63 -32.21
C GLU A 258 -2.82 -17.95 -31.98
N THR A 259 -3.22 -18.09 -30.72
CA THR A 259 -4.61 -18.31 -30.32
C THR A 259 -5.21 -17.02 -29.78
N LEU A 260 -6.30 -16.54 -30.39
CA LEU A 260 -7.06 -15.41 -29.88
C LEU A 260 -7.92 -15.85 -28.68
N VAL A 261 -7.82 -15.11 -27.58
CA VAL A 261 -8.67 -15.24 -26.40
C VAL A 261 -9.45 -13.93 -26.24
N GLU A 262 -10.72 -13.96 -26.62
CA GLU A 262 -11.66 -12.87 -26.39
C GLU A 262 -12.38 -13.10 -25.06
N LEU A 263 -12.07 -12.27 -24.06
CA LEU A 263 -12.58 -12.42 -22.71
C LEU A 263 -12.69 -11.03 -22.06
N ALA A 264 -13.87 -10.69 -21.55
CA ALA A 264 -14.10 -9.41 -20.89
C ALA A 264 -14.78 -9.62 -19.54
N PRO A 265 -14.35 -8.91 -18.48
CA PRO A 265 -15.01 -8.98 -17.19
C PRO A 265 -16.35 -8.23 -17.24
N LYS A 266 -17.36 -8.73 -16.51
CA LYS A 266 -18.67 -8.07 -16.42
C LYS A 266 -18.62 -6.94 -15.41
N ARG A 267 -19.08 -5.73 -15.78
CA ARG A 267 -19.29 -4.63 -14.82
C ARG A 267 -20.38 -5.02 -13.80
N ILE A 268 -20.08 -4.90 -12.51
CA ILE A 268 -21.00 -5.19 -11.40
C ILE A 268 -21.54 -3.92 -10.73
N TYR A 269 -20.79 -2.81 -10.83
CA TYR A 269 -21.16 -1.51 -10.31
C TYR A 269 -20.67 -0.44 -11.29
N ASP A 270 -21.49 0.59 -11.51
CA ASP A 270 -21.14 1.74 -12.35
C ASP A 270 -21.13 2.95 -11.42
N ALA A 271 -19.94 3.24 -10.86
CA ALA A 271 -19.81 4.30 -9.87
C ALA A 271 -19.97 5.67 -10.52
N ALA A 272 -19.32 5.89 -11.67
CA ALA A 272 -19.36 7.16 -12.38
C ALA A 272 -20.79 7.54 -12.79
N ALA A 273 -21.60 6.58 -13.27
CA ALA A 273 -23.01 6.85 -13.59
C ALA A 273 -23.86 7.24 -12.36
N ARG A 274 -23.39 6.94 -11.15
CA ARG A 274 -23.99 7.34 -9.87
C ARG A 274 -23.33 8.58 -9.24
N GLY A 275 -22.39 9.20 -9.94
CA GLY A 275 -21.64 10.37 -9.48
C GLY A 275 -20.51 10.05 -8.50
N TRP A 276 -20.14 8.78 -8.34
CA TRP A 276 -19.05 8.34 -7.48
C TRP A 276 -17.80 8.05 -8.31
N TYR A 277 -16.67 8.62 -7.90
CA TYR A 277 -15.39 8.39 -8.56
C TYR A 277 -14.39 7.84 -7.55
N GLY A 278 -13.78 6.71 -7.87
CA GLY A 278 -12.84 5.99 -7.01
C GLY A 278 -11.40 6.40 -7.25
N GLY A 279 -10.72 6.87 -6.20
CA GLY A 279 -9.32 7.25 -6.23
C GLY A 279 -8.42 6.40 -5.34
N ASP A 280 -7.18 6.20 -5.78
CA ASP A 280 -6.08 5.70 -4.96
C ASP A 280 -5.17 6.88 -4.61
N LEU A 281 -5.18 7.28 -3.35
CA LEU A 281 -4.53 8.51 -2.89
C LEU A 281 -3.06 8.33 -2.54
N HIS A 282 -2.57 7.08 -2.55
CA HIS A 282 -1.22 6.74 -2.11
C HIS A 282 -0.62 5.66 -3.00
N VAL A 283 0.04 6.09 -4.08
CA VAL A 283 0.79 5.21 -4.99
C VAL A 283 2.17 5.80 -5.22
N HIS A 284 3.20 4.97 -5.18
CA HIS A 284 4.56 5.34 -5.56
C HIS A 284 4.87 4.82 -6.96
N LEU A 285 5.23 5.74 -7.87
CA LEU A 285 5.74 5.34 -9.18
C LEU A 285 7.14 4.74 -9.02
N ASN A 286 8.07 5.48 -8.44
CA ASN A 286 9.39 5.02 -8.03
C ASN A 286 9.63 5.23 -6.53
N TYR A 287 10.20 4.22 -5.88
CA TYR A 287 10.56 4.26 -4.47
C TYR A 287 11.87 3.49 -4.26
N VAL A 288 11.77 2.19 -4.07
CA VAL A 288 12.87 1.21 -4.10
C VAL A 288 12.33 -0.08 -4.70
N GLY A 289 13.18 -1.01 -5.11
CA GLY A 289 12.74 -2.30 -5.65
C GLY A 289 13.59 -2.83 -6.80
N ASP A 290 13.15 -3.91 -7.41
CA ASP A 290 13.86 -4.63 -8.48
C ASP A 290 13.56 -4.11 -9.88
N LEU A 291 12.77 -3.04 -10.02
CA LEU A 291 12.41 -2.39 -11.27
C LEU A 291 12.48 -0.87 -11.14
N VAL A 292 12.80 -0.19 -12.23
CA VAL A 292 12.57 1.27 -12.40
C VAL A 292 11.32 1.47 -13.25
N ALA A 293 10.31 2.15 -12.72
CA ALA A 293 9.00 2.25 -13.35
C ALA A 293 8.88 3.51 -14.22
N PRO A 294 8.70 3.39 -15.55
CA PRO A 294 8.34 4.52 -16.39
C PRO A 294 6.87 4.94 -16.17
N PRO A 295 6.50 6.21 -16.40
CA PRO A 295 5.12 6.70 -16.28
C PRO A 295 4.09 5.90 -17.08
N LYS A 296 4.51 5.32 -18.22
CA LYS A 296 3.65 4.43 -19.02
C LYS A 296 3.07 3.27 -18.21
N TRP A 297 3.80 2.70 -17.25
CA TRP A 297 3.26 1.60 -16.43
C TRP A 297 2.15 2.07 -15.49
N ALA A 298 2.25 3.29 -14.95
CA ALA A 298 1.17 3.89 -14.16
C ALA A 298 -0.05 4.16 -15.05
N ALA A 299 0.14 4.66 -16.26
CA ALA A 299 -0.93 4.85 -17.23
C ALA A 299 -1.64 3.53 -17.56
N ASP A 300 -0.89 2.49 -17.95
CA ASP A 300 -1.45 1.18 -18.27
C ASP A 300 -2.20 0.57 -17.07
N SER A 301 -1.65 0.72 -15.87
CA SER A 301 -2.28 0.23 -14.63
C SER A 301 -3.57 0.99 -14.31
N GLN A 302 -3.57 2.32 -14.38
CA GLN A 302 -4.74 3.14 -14.08
C GLN A 302 -5.90 2.81 -15.03
N HIS A 303 -5.60 2.81 -16.33
CA HIS A 303 -6.58 2.48 -17.36
C HIS A 303 -7.02 1.02 -17.27
N GLY A 304 -6.10 0.09 -16.96
CA GLY A 304 -6.42 -1.34 -16.82
C GLY A 304 -7.25 -1.68 -15.58
N GLU A 305 -7.16 -0.87 -14.54
CA GLU A 305 -7.95 -1.02 -13.30
C GLU A 305 -9.23 -0.16 -13.28
N ASP A 306 -9.50 0.66 -14.31
CA ASP A 306 -10.60 1.66 -14.28
C ASP A 306 -10.51 2.55 -13.03
N LEU A 307 -9.29 3.02 -12.73
CA LEU A 307 -9.03 3.84 -11.56
C LEU A 307 -9.26 5.32 -11.91
N HIS A 308 -10.42 5.86 -11.52
CA HIS A 308 -10.83 7.21 -11.87
C HIS A 308 -9.85 8.30 -11.41
N VAL A 309 -9.25 8.16 -10.22
CA VAL A 309 -8.26 9.13 -9.71
C VAL A 309 -6.99 8.42 -9.26
N LEU A 310 -5.84 8.85 -9.78
CA LEU A 310 -4.53 8.35 -9.39
C LEU A 310 -3.66 9.46 -8.80
N SER A 311 -3.16 9.23 -7.58
CA SER A 311 -2.18 10.08 -6.91
C SER A 311 -0.81 9.40 -6.90
N LEU A 312 0.15 9.91 -7.69
CA LEU A 312 1.53 9.44 -7.70
C LEU A 312 2.38 10.31 -6.77
N LEU A 313 2.82 9.75 -5.65
CA LEU A 313 3.49 10.48 -4.58
C LEU A 313 5.00 10.48 -4.77
N ALA A 314 5.62 11.67 -4.77
CA ALA A 314 7.05 11.82 -4.55
C ALA A 314 7.35 11.65 -3.05
N ALA A 315 8.38 10.87 -2.69
CA ALA A 315 8.67 10.54 -1.29
C ALA A 315 10.11 10.07 -1.08
N ASN A 316 10.65 10.25 0.12
CA ASN A 316 11.89 9.61 0.54
C ASN A 316 11.64 8.23 1.16
N VAL A 317 12.66 7.35 1.26
CA VAL A 317 12.50 5.97 1.78
C VAL A 317 13.10 5.79 3.17
N SER A 318 14.41 5.97 3.33
CA SER A 318 15.06 5.97 4.65
C SER A 318 16.15 7.03 4.77
N GLY A 319 16.59 7.61 3.64
CA GLY A 319 17.45 8.78 3.58
C GLY A 319 16.72 10.08 3.31
N GLU A 320 17.49 11.09 2.89
CA GLU A 320 16.99 12.43 2.53
C GLU A 320 16.57 12.55 1.06
N ARG A 321 16.94 11.58 0.21
CA ARG A 321 16.62 11.61 -1.22
C ARG A 321 15.12 11.43 -1.41
N VAL A 322 14.50 12.36 -2.13
CA VAL A 322 13.08 12.28 -2.50
C VAL A 322 12.98 11.71 -3.91
N LEU A 323 12.36 10.55 -4.03
CA LEU A 323 12.10 9.87 -5.28
C LEU A 323 10.92 10.54 -6.00
N ASP A 324 10.97 10.57 -7.33
CA ASP A 324 10.01 11.24 -8.22
C ASP A 324 9.85 12.76 -7.99
N LYS A 325 10.80 13.41 -7.30
CA LYS A 325 10.80 14.86 -7.08
C LYS A 325 10.78 15.64 -8.39
N GLU A 326 11.60 15.24 -9.36
CA GLU A 326 11.68 15.88 -10.68
C GLU A 326 10.37 15.73 -11.48
N ALA A 327 9.67 14.60 -11.31
CA ALA A 327 8.35 14.38 -11.89
C ALA A 327 7.31 15.30 -11.25
N LEU A 328 7.31 15.43 -9.92
CA LEU A 328 6.44 16.38 -9.21
C LEU A 328 6.73 17.82 -9.64
N GLU A 329 7.99 18.25 -9.66
CA GLU A 329 8.38 19.61 -10.07
C GLU A 329 7.95 19.93 -11.51
N HIS A 330 7.98 18.94 -12.41
CA HIS A 330 7.60 19.12 -13.80
C HIS A 330 6.07 19.21 -13.99
N TRP A 331 5.30 18.38 -13.28
CA TRP A 331 3.84 18.25 -13.48
C TRP A 331 2.97 18.85 -12.37
N ALA A 332 3.54 19.53 -11.37
CA ALA A 332 2.76 20.20 -10.34
C ALA A 332 1.70 21.16 -10.95
N GLY A 333 0.51 21.17 -10.36
CA GLY A 333 -0.62 21.95 -10.89
C GLY A 333 -1.26 21.37 -12.17
N GLN A 334 -0.73 20.31 -12.77
CA GLN A 334 -1.18 19.78 -14.06
C GLN A 334 -1.63 18.31 -13.98
N ASP A 335 -2.59 17.96 -14.84
CA ASP A 335 -2.99 16.57 -15.06
C ASP A 335 -1.87 15.85 -15.82
N LEU A 336 -1.57 14.61 -15.42
CA LEU A 336 -0.57 13.79 -16.08
C LEU A 336 -1.03 13.44 -17.51
N PRO A 337 -0.10 13.21 -18.45
CA PRO A 337 -0.38 13.14 -19.89
C PRO A 337 -1.41 12.10 -20.37
N TRP A 338 -1.70 11.09 -19.57
CA TRP A 338 -2.66 10.02 -19.89
C TRP A 338 -4.04 10.23 -19.26
N SER A 339 -4.25 11.37 -18.59
CA SER A 339 -5.56 11.76 -18.04
C SER A 339 -6.55 12.03 -19.19
N ASP A 340 -7.82 11.72 -18.95
CA ASP A 340 -8.93 11.92 -19.88
C ASP A 340 -10.21 12.37 -19.14
N ALA A 341 -11.36 12.34 -19.81
CA ALA A 341 -12.63 12.79 -19.24
C ALA A 341 -13.15 11.92 -18.07
N THR A 342 -12.60 10.71 -17.90
CA THR A 342 -13.01 9.69 -16.93
C THR A 342 -11.90 9.29 -15.96
N HIS A 343 -10.65 9.59 -16.29
CA HIS A 343 -9.46 9.28 -15.50
C HIS A 343 -8.61 10.53 -15.28
N VAL A 344 -8.36 10.88 -14.02
CA VAL A 344 -7.49 11.99 -13.64
C VAL A 344 -6.27 11.43 -12.91
N ALA A 345 -5.08 11.79 -13.34
CA ALA A 345 -3.84 11.40 -12.70
C ALA A 345 -3.03 12.64 -12.35
N ARG A 346 -2.50 12.71 -11.13
CA ARG A 346 -1.75 13.86 -10.63
C ARG A 346 -0.52 13.40 -9.86
N MET A 347 0.55 14.18 -9.97
CA MET A 347 1.62 14.09 -8.99
C MET A 347 1.13 14.61 -7.64
N GLY A 348 1.67 14.03 -6.58
CA GLY A 348 1.47 14.40 -5.19
C GLY A 348 2.77 14.21 -4.41
N VAL A 349 2.68 14.26 -3.09
CA VAL A 349 3.82 14.05 -2.21
C VAL A 349 3.39 13.25 -0.98
N GLU A 350 4.24 12.32 -0.54
CA GLU A 350 4.15 11.76 0.80
C GLU A 350 5.11 12.57 1.69
N HIS A 351 4.57 13.43 2.57
CA HIS A 351 5.41 14.07 3.58
C HIS A 351 5.67 13.08 4.70
N ARG A 352 6.94 12.84 5.03
CA ARG A 352 7.30 11.78 5.97
C ARG A 352 7.97 12.31 7.25
N ASN A 353 7.54 11.73 8.38
CA ASN A 353 8.25 11.73 9.65
C ASN A 353 7.93 10.41 10.39
N ASP A 354 8.92 9.58 10.65
CA ASP A 354 8.70 8.25 11.26
C ASP A 354 8.22 8.33 12.74
N LEU A 355 8.46 9.45 13.43
CA LEU A 355 8.01 9.67 14.81
C LEU A 355 6.57 10.21 14.88
N PHE A 356 6.11 10.96 13.88
CA PHE A 356 4.84 11.68 13.94
C PHE A 356 3.77 11.21 12.94
N GLY A 357 4.18 10.40 11.97
CA GLY A 357 3.33 9.84 10.93
C GLY A 357 3.59 10.46 9.57
N HIS A 358 3.11 9.79 8.51
CA HIS A 358 3.21 10.28 7.15
C HIS A 358 1.89 10.92 6.70
N LEU A 359 2.01 11.84 5.76
CA LEU A 359 0.89 12.51 5.11
C LEU A 359 0.92 12.18 3.63
N HIS A 360 -0.22 11.85 3.04
CA HIS A 360 -0.39 11.97 1.59
C HIS A 360 -0.93 13.35 1.24
N ALA A 361 -0.48 13.90 0.12
CA ALA A 361 -1.00 15.14 -0.43
C ALA A 361 -1.23 15.00 -1.93
N PHE A 362 -2.51 15.01 -2.31
CA PHE A 362 -2.95 14.87 -3.69
C PHE A 362 -3.02 16.22 -4.39
N ALA A 363 -2.41 16.28 -5.58
CA ALA A 363 -2.54 17.35 -6.56
C ALA A 363 -2.18 18.76 -6.07
N PRO A 364 -1.02 18.98 -5.42
CA PRO A 364 -0.58 20.34 -5.12
C PRO A 364 -0.35 21.15 -6.40
N ASP A 365 -0.59 22.46 -6.31
CA ASP A 365 -0.38 23.43 -7.40
C ASP A 365 1.11 23.72 -7.66
N GLY A 366 1.99 23.34 -6.73
CA GLY A 366 3.44 23.49 -6.81
C GLY A 366 4.16 22.47 -5.94
N PRO A 367 5.48 22.28 -6.11
CA PRO A 367 6.29 21.45 -5.21
C PRO A 367 6.36 22.07 -3.81
N PRO A 368 6.24 21.28 -2.72
CA PRO A 368 6.44 21.80 -1.36
C PRO A 368 7.93 22.07 -1.10
N SER A 369 8.21 22.88 -0.08
CA SER A 369 9.54 23.05 0.49
C SER A 369 9.89 21.99 1.55
N LEU A 370 8.87 21.40 2.20
CA LEU A 370 9.02 20.39 3.24
C LEU A 370 8.55 19.00 2.77
N TYR A 371 9.48 18.19 2.27
CA TYR A 371 9.22 16.79 1.87
C TYR A 371 9.26 15.80 3.03
N SER A 372 10.11 16.06 4.04
CA SER A 372 10.26 15.16 5.18
C SER A 372 10.93 15.87 6.36
N THR A 373 10.81 15.31 7.55
CA THR A 373 11.59 15.70 8.75
C THR A 373 12.04 14.45 9.51
N GLY A 374 13.12 14.53 10.30
CA GLY A 374 13.57 13.43 11.15
C GLY A 374 14.39 12.32 10.46
N PHE A 375 14.72 12.46 9.18
CA PHE A 375 15.49 11.46 8.42
C PHE A 375 17.00 11.73 8.44
N ALA A 376 17.80 10.68 8.27
CA ALA A 376 19.27 10.77 8.26
C ALA A 376 19.91 11.49 9.45
N GLY A 377 19.23 11.50 10.61
CA GLY A 377 19.70 12.17 11.83
C GLY A 377 19.43 13.68 11.86
N THR A 378 18.67 14.21 10.91
CA THR A 378 18.13 15.59 10.95
C THR A 378 17.05 15.72 12.02
N PRO A 379 16.79 16.94 12.52
CA PRO A 379 15.77 17.15 13.54
C PRO A 379 14.38 16.69 13.09
N ASP A 380 13.59 16.21 14.04
CA ASP A 380 12.15 16.03 13.89
C ASP A 380 11.45 17.40 13.95
N TRP A 381 11.84 18.34 13.08
CA TRP A 381 11.34 19.71 13.07
C TRP A 381 11.43 20.30 11.65
N PRO A 382 10.46 21.14 11.22
CA PRO A 382 9.29 21.65 11.96
C PRO A 382 8.22 20.58 12.26
N PRO A 383 7.26 20.84 13.16
CA PRO A 383 6.10 19.97 13.36
C PRO A 383 5.41 19.65 12.04
N THR A 384 4.91 18.42 11.88
CA THR A 384 4.12 17.98 10.71
C THR A 384 3.00 18.96 10.33
N THR A 385 2.44 19.66 11.33
CA THR A 385 1.49 20.78 11.19
C THR A 385 1.94 21.87 10.21
N GLN A 386 3.23 22.19 10.14
CA GLN A 386 3.77 23.20 9.23
C GLN A 386 3.75 22.72 7.78
N ALA A 387 4.10 21.46 7.54
CA ALA A 387 4.00 20.85 6.20
C ALA A 387 2.54 20.80 5.74
N LEU A 388 1.59 20.45 6.63
CA LEU A 388 0.16 20.50 6.31
C LEU A 388 -0.30 21.89 5.89
N LYS A 389 0.09 22.94 6.63
CA LYS A 389 -0.28 24.32 6.28
C LYS A 389 0.22 24.70 4.88
N GLU A 390 1.48 24.42 4.58
CA GLU A 390 2.06 24.67 3.25
C GLU A 390 1.35 23.90 2.15
N LEU A 391 1.11 22.60 2.34
CA LEU A 391 0.44 21.76 1.35
C LEU A 391 -1.00 22.23 1.05
N ARG A 392 -1.70 22.71 2.09
CA ARG A 392 -3.02 23.33 1.92
C ARG A 392 -2.97 24.66 1.18
N GLU A 393 -1.96 25.49 1.44
CA GLU A 393 -1.72 26.73 0.69
C GLU A 393 -1.44 26.45 -0.79
N LEU A 394 -0.82 25.31 -1.09
CA LEU A 394 -0.64 24.77 -2.44
C LEU A 394 -1.90 24.07 -2.99
N GLY A 395 -3.06 24.20 -2.35
CA GLY A 395 -4.33 23.65 -2.85
C GLY A 395 -4.49 22.13 -2.72
N ALA A 396 -3.51 21.43 -2.12
CA ALA A 396 -3.51 19.97 -2.05
C ALA A 396 -4.61 19.43 -1.14
N LEU A 397 -5.18 18.28 -1.52
CA LEU A 397 -5.99 17.46 -0.62
C LEU A 397 -5.03 16.71 0.31
N VAL A 398 -5.15 16.89 1.63
CA VAL A 398 -4.18 16.34 2.60
C VAL A 398 -4.81 15.37 3.58
N GLY A 399 -4.11 14.27 3.87
CA GLY A 399 -4.56 13.26 4.82
C GLY A 399 -3.41 12.50 5.46
N TYR A 400 -3.68 11.84 6.59
CA TYR A 400 -2.72 10.94 7.23
C TYR A 400 -2.78 9.57 6.59
N ALA A 401 -1.63 9.07 6.14
CA ALA A 401 -1.46 7.77 5.51
C ALA A 401 -1.23 6.65 6.54
N HIS A 402 -1.57 5.41 6.17
CA HIS A 402 -1.25 4.15 6.85
C HIS A 402 -1.22 4.21 8.39
N ALA A 403 -2.28 4.79 8.93
CA ALA A 403 -2.25 5.51 10.21
C ALA A 403 -1.82 4.69 11.43
N PHE A 404 -2.22 3.43 11.56
CA PHE A 404 -1.89 2.60 12.72
C PHE A 404 -1.56 1.15 12.33
N ARG A 405 -0.49 0.59 12.91
CA ARG A 405 -0.04 -0.81 12.70
C ARG A 405 -0.25 -1.74 13.90
N GLY A 406 -0.77 -1.23 15.01
CA GLY A 406 -0.92 -1.96 16.28
C GLY A 406 -2.27 -1.71 16.95
N PRO A 407 -2.43 -2.08 18.23
CA PRO A 407 -3.63 -1.81 19.01
C PRO A 407 -3.95 -0.30 19.08
N THR A 408 -5.23 0.03 19.11
CA THR A 408 -5.74 1.42 18.99
C THR A 408 -6.84 1.75 20.01
N GLU A 409 -6.98 0.93 21.05
CA GLU A 409 -8.08 1.00 22.02
C GLU A 409 -7.89 2.13 23.04
N THR A 410 -6.64 2.49 23.36
CA THR A 410 -6.29 3.56 24.31
C THR A 410 -5.31 4.57 23.70
N PRO A 411 -5.25 5.82 24.22
CA PRO A 411 -4.27 6.81 23.76
C PRO A 411 -2.82 6.33 23.93
N GLU A 412 -2.52 5.58 24.99
CA GLU A 412 -1.20 5.00 25.25
C GLU A 412 -0.80 4.02 24.14
N GLN A 413 -1.73 3.23 23.61
CA GLN A 413 -1.45 2.32 22.51
C GLN A 413 -1.19 3.09 21.20
N LEU A 414 -1.95 4.16 20.93
CA LEU A 414 -1.75 5.00 19.74
C LEU A 414 -0.40 5.71 19.73
N VAL A 415 0.05 6.21 20.88
CA VAL A 415 1.35 6.92 20.99
C VAL A 415 2.51 5.95 21.13
N GLY A 416 2.34 4.88 21.92
CA GLY A 416 3.41 3.96 22.29
C GLY A 416 3.74 2.88 21.27
N THR A 417 2.88 2.63 20.27
CA THR A 417 3.17 1.65 19.20
C THR A 417 4.33 2.16 18.34
N PRO A 418 5.48 1.45 18.23
CA PRO A 418 6.61 1.88 17.39
C PRO A 418 6.27 1.93 15.89
N GLY A 419 7.01 2.73 15.12
CA GLY A 419 6.85 2.88 13.67
C GLY A 419 6.13 4.17 13.25
N CYS A 420 5.85 4.28 11.95
CA CYS A 420 5.30 5.46 11.24
C CYS A 420 3.80 5.73 11.51
N THR A 421 3.38 5.64 12.76
CA THR A 421 2.00 5.86 13.20
C THR A 421 1.59 7.34 13.08
N ALA A 422 0.34 7.62 12.70
CA ALA A 422 -0.27 8.95 12.56
C ALA A 422 -0.47 9.69 13.90
N ARG A 423 0.60 9.83 14.70
CA ARG A 423 0.53 10.33 16.08
C ARG A 423 0.09 11.79 16.14
N MET A 424 0.51 12.63 15.19
CA MET A 424 0.19 14.07 15.17
C MET A 424 -1.25 14.39 14.72
N VAL A 425 -2.00 13.41 14.19
CA VAL A 425 -3.33 13.66 13.63
C VAL A 425 -4.33 14.24 14.62
N VAL A 426 -4.23 13.90 15.91
CA VAL A 426 -5.13 14.44 16.95
C VAL A 426 -5.00 15.96 17.09
N VAL A 427 -3.81 16.48 16.86
CA VAL A 427 -3.51 17.91 16.91
C VAL A 427 -4.00 18.57 15.64
N ASP A 428 -3.59 18.05 14.48
CA ASP A 428 -3.86 18.67 13.19
C ASP A 428 -5.35 18.59 12.80
N ALA A 429 -6.05 17.54 13.22
CA ALA A 429 -7.51 17.44 13.07
C ALA A 429 -8.25 18.46 13.93
N ALA A 430 -7.78 18.73 15.15
CA ALA A 430 -8.37 19.76 16.02
C ALA A 430 -8.24 21.15 15.41
N LEU A 431 -7.10 21.42 14.76
CA LEU A 431 -6.83 22.68 14.06
C LEU A 431 -7.54 22.80 12.69
N GLY A 432 -8.23 21.74 12.23
CA GLY A 432 -8.94 21.73 10.95
C GLY A 432 -8.01 21.72 9.74
N LEU A 433 -6.80 21.18 9.89
CA LEU A 433 -5.77 21.15 8.83
C LEU A 433 -5.80 19.86 7.99
N VAL A 434 -6.50 18.83 8.45
CA VAL A 434 -6.54 17.52 7.81
C VAL A 434 -7.88 17.33 7.10
N ASP A 435 -7.86 16.95 5.82
CA ASP A 435 -9.09 16.71 5.05
C ASP A 435 -9.56 15.25 5.19
N GLY A 436 -8.63 14.29 5.24
CA GLY A 436 -8.92 12.87 5.27
C GLY A 436 -8.04 12.07 6.25
N PHE A 437 -8.55 10.91 6.65
CA PHE A 437 -7.84 9.94 7.47
C PHE A 437 -7.91 8.56 6.81
N GLU A 438 -6.75 7.99 6.50
CA GLU A 438 -6.67 6.71 5.80
C GLU A 438 -7.10 5.56 6.71
N LEU A 439 -8.31 5.04 6.44
CA LEU A 439 -8.89 3.94 7.20
C LEU A 439 -8.44 2.59 6.69
N LEU A 440 -8.27 2.49 5.37
CA LEU A 440 -7.84 1.29 4.70
C LEU A 440 -6.36 1.39 4.41
N HIS A 441 -5.62 0.51 5.09
CA HIS A 441 -4.25 0.22 4.82
C HIS A 441 -3.97 -1.21 5.28
N PHE A 442 -2.99 -1.88 4.65
CA PHE A 442 -2.73 -3.30 4.88
C PHE A 442 -2.37 -3.66 6.34
N SER A 443 -2.04 -2.67 7.16
CA SER A 443 -1.64 -2.84 8.55
C SER A 443 -2.79 -3.11 9.52
N SER A 444 -3.87 -2.33 9.48
CA SER A 444 -5.04 -2.51 10.37
C SER A 444 -6.21 -1.58 9.99
N ALA A 445 -7.17 -2.07 9.21
CA ALA A 445 -8.38 -1.33 8.89
C ALA A 445 -9.26 -1.07 10.13
N THR A 446 -9.50 -2.11 10.92
CA THR A 446 -10.30 -2.01 12.16
C THR A 446 -9.66 -1.08 13.19
N GLY A 447 -8.34 -1.12 13.36
CA GLY A 447 -7.66 -0.25 14.31
C GLY A 447 -7.73 1.22 13.90
N SER A 448 -7.46 1.50 12.63
CA SER A 448 -7.58 2.85 12.07
C SER A 448 -9.02 3.37 12.19
N ALA A 449 -10.04 2.54 11.95
CA ALA A 449 -11.45 2.88 12.15
C ALA A 449 -11.80 3.21 13.61
N GLN A 450 -11.20 2.53 14.60
CA GLN A 450 -11.42 2.87 16.01
C GLN A 450 -10.86 4.25 16.37
N ALA A 451 -9.62 4.54 15.96
CA ALA A 451 -9.00 5.85 16.19
C ALA A 451 -9.78 6.96 15.47
N TYR A 452 -10.19 6.72 14.22
CA TYR A 452 -11.04 7.62 13.46
C TYR A 452 -12.33 7.98 14.18
N ARG A 453 -13.05 6.98 14.72
CA ARG A 453 -14.28 7.22 15.49
C ARG A 453 -14.07 8.07 16.74
N ARG A 454 -12.92 7.94 17.42
CA ARG A 454 -12.54 8.83 18.54
C ARG A 454 -12.35 10.27 18.04
N LEU A 455 -11.66 10.48 16.91
CA LEU A 455 -11.43 11.81 16.35
C LEU A 455 -12.74 12.50 15.94
N ILE A 456 -13.63 11.81 15.20
CA ILE A 456 -14.91 12.40 14.78
C ILE A 456 -15.90 12.54 15.95
N GLY A 457 -15.86 11.63 16.93
CA GLY A 457 -16.63 11.72 18.17
C GLY A 457 -16.20 12.88 19.06
N ALA A 458 -14.93 13.27 19.01
CA ALA A 458 -14.41 14.47 19.64
C ALA A 458 -14.75 15.77 18.87
N GLY A 459 -15.47 15.68 17.75
CA GLY A 459 -15.96 16.81 16.96
C GLY A 459 -15.08 17.22 15.78
N ASN A 460 -14.07 16.43 15.41
CA ASN A 460 -13.29 16.69 14.19
C ASN A 460 -14.08 16.29 12.94
N ARG A 461 -13.90 17.05 11.84
CA ARG A 461 -14.49 16.75 10.53
C ARG A 461 -13.41 16.14 9.65
N LEU A 462 -13.44 14.83 9.46
CA LEU A 462 -12.44 14.08 8.70
C LEU A 462 -13.14 13.14 7.71
N ALA A 463 -12.71 13.12 6.46
CA ALA A 463 -13.18 12.14 5.49
C ALA A 463 -12.55 10.77 5.74
N ALA A 464 -13.34 9.72 5.57
CA ALA A 464 -12.84 8.35 5.39
C ALA A 464 -12.16 8.25 4.02
N VAL A 465 -10.85 7.98 4.01
CA VAL A 465 -10.07 7.79 2.78
C VAL A 465 -9.27 6.48 2.83
N ALA A 466 -8.66 6.15 1.70
CA ALA A 466 -7.90 4.94 1.42
C ALA A 466 -6.80 5.25 0.41
N GLY A 467 -5.66 4.57 0.56
CA GLY A 467 -4.51 4.64 -0.32
C GLY A 467 -3.72 3.34 -0.19
N THR A 468 -3.32 2.75 -1.31
CA THR A 468 -2.81 1.38 -1.28
C THR A 468 -1.37 1.26 -0.79
N ASP A 469 -0.62 2.35 -0.82
CA ASP A 469 0.85 2.39 -0.70
C ASP A 469 1.53 1.43 -1.70
N SER A 470 0.89 1.25 -2.88
CA SER A 470 1.42 0.37 -3.93
C SER A 470 2.63 1.02 -4.59
N MET A 471 3.65 0.21 -4.84
CA MET A 471 4.93 0.59 -5.41
C MET A 471 5.13 -0.13 -6.74
N LEU A 472 5.23 0.63 -7.84
CA LEU A 472 5.32 0.03 -9.18
C LEU A 472 6.68 -0.66 -9.43
N THR A 473 7.68 -0.38 -8.60
CA THR A 473 9.07 -0.82 -8.68
C THR A 473 9.34 -2.25 -8.21
N PHE A 474 8.32 -2.97 -7.71
CA PHE A 474 8.47 -4.36 -7.31
C PHE A 474 7.84 -5.34 -8.31
N THR A 475 8.57 -6.39 -8.68
CA THR A 475 7.96 -7.56 -9.36
C THR A 475 7.10 -8.37 -8.39
N ARG A 476 7.48 -8.41 -7.11
CA ARG A 476 6.74 -9.14 -6.07
C ARG A 476 7.19 -8.70 -4.69
N GLN A 477 6.26 -8.69 -3.74
CA GLN A 477 6.53 -8.55 -2.31
C GLN A 477 5.49 -9.37 -1.56
N ARG A 478 5.92 -10.25 -0.65
CA ARG A 478 5.03 -11.13 0.14
C ARG A 478 4.87 -10.68 1.58
N MET A 479 5.75 -9.81 2.06
CA MET A 479 5.61 -9.26 3.40
C MET A 479 4.48 -8.23 3.46
N GLU A 480 4.40 -7.37 2.47
CA GLU A 480 3.39 -6.31 2.40
C GLU A 480 2.72 -6.35 1.03
N MET A 481 1.56 -5.69 0.92
CA MET A 481 0.76 -5.69 -0.31
C MET A 481 1.28 -4.71 -1.37
N VAL A 482 2.44 -4.10 -1.13
CA VAL A 482 3.03 -3.01 -1.92
C VAL A 482 3.32 -3.38 -3.39
N ALA A 483 3.48 -4.65 -3.75
CA ALA A 483 3.67 -5.07 -5.15
C ALA A 483 2.36 -5.35 -5.92
N SER A 484 1.21 -5.18 -5.27
CA SER A 484 -0.11 -5.41 -5.86
C SER A 484 -0.47 -4.34 -6.90
N PRO A 485 -1.41 -4.64 -7.83
CA PRO A 485 -1.92 -3.66 -8.78
C PRO A 485 -2.59 -2.48 -8.07
N ILE A 486 -2.33 -1.24 -8.51
CA ILE A 486 -2.89 -0.02 -7.90
C ILE A 486 -4.43 -0.03 -7.81
N GLY A 487 -4.99 0.74 -6.89
CA GLY A 487 -6.43 0.94 -6.76
C GLY A 487 -7.21 -0.29 -6.27
N TRP A 488 -6.56 -1.19 -5.54
CA TRP A 488 -7.22 -2.29 -4.84
C TRP A 488 -7.85 -1.85 -3.50
N GLU A 489 -7.39 -0.72 -2.97
CA GLU A 489 -8.08 0.13 -1.99
C GLU A 489 -8.45 1.43 -2.68
N ARG A 490 -9.69 1.93 -2.47
CA ARG A 490 -10.15 3.18 -3.09
C ARG A 490 -10.95 4.04 -2.14
N THR A 491 -10.74 5.35 -2.26
CA THR A 491 -11.64 6.39 -1.78
C THR A 491 -12.63 6.71 -2.89
N TYR A 492 -13.90 6.34 -2.75
CA TYR A 492 -14.93 6.88 -3.64
C TYR A 492 -15.40 8.21 -3.11
N ALA A 493 -15.39 9.24 -3.96
CA ALA A 493 -15.92 10.56 -3.66
C ALA A 493 -17.10 10.88 -4.58
N ARG A 494 -18.18 11.42 -4.01
CA ARG A 494 -19.35 11.85 -4.78
C ARG A 494 -19.14 13.26 -5.33
N VAL A 495 -18.87 13.34 -6.63
CA VAL A 495 -18.56 14.58 -7.34
C VAL A 495 -19.82 15.11 -8.02
N GLU A 496 -20.03 16.42 -7.91
CA GLU A 496 -21.08 17.13 -8.65
C GLU A 496 -20.52 17.68 -9.96
N GLY A 497 -21.00 17.16 -11.08
CA GLY A 497 -20.54 17.55 -12.41
C GLY A 497 -19.38 16.67 -12.93
N PRO A 498 -18.54 17.20 -13.84
CA PRO A 498 -17.46 16.43 -14.45
C PRO A 498 -16.33 16.13 -13.45
N LEU A 499 -15.67 14.99 -13.64
CA LEU A 499 -14.48 14.64 -12.88
C LEU A 499 -13.33 15.60 -13.22
N THR A 500 -12.77 16.21 -12.18
CA THR A 500 -11.51 16.98 -12.22
C THR A 500 -10.78 16.76 -10.91
N ALA A 501 -9.46 16.99 -10.86
CA ALA A 501 -8.69 16.90 -9.62
C ALA A 501 -9.29 17.79 -8.51
N ALA A 502 -9.66 19.03 -8.85
CA ALA A 502 -10.25 19.99 -7.92
C ALA A 502 -11.65 19.57 -7.42
N ALA A 503 -12.53 19.10 -8.31
CA ALA A 503 -13.87 18.66 -7.92
C ALA A 503 -13.84 17.39 -7.07
N TYR A 504 -12.94 16.46 -7.38
CA TYR A 504 -12.68 15.29 -6.55
C TYR A 504 -12.16 15.68 -5.17
N ALA A 505 -11.14 16.55 -5.11
CA ALA A 505 -10.60 17.06 -3.84
C ALA A 505 -11.69 17.75 -2.99
N ASP A 506 -12.52 18.63 -3.56
CA ASP A 506 -13.63 19.28 -2.84
C ASP A 506 -14.65 18.25 -2.30
N ALA A 507 -15.01 17.23 -3.09
CA ALA A 507 -15.89 16.17 -2.63
C ALA A 507 -15.31 15.42 -1.42
N VAL A 508 -14.01 15.11 -1.45
CA VAL A 508 -13.32 14.49 -0.30
C VAL A 508 -13.30 15.43 0.90
N ARG A 509 -12.92 16.72 0.73
CA ARG A 509 -12.91 17.70 1.84
C ARG A 509 -14.26 17.86 2.53
N ARG A 510 -15.36 17.67 1.79
CA ARG A 510 -16.72 17.71 2.33
C ARG A 510 -17.16 16.39 2.98
N GLY A 511 -16.29 15.37 3.04
CA GLY A 511 -16.62 14.06 3.59
C GLY A 511 -17.64 13.30 2.75
N ARG A 512 -17.82 13.64 1.46
CA ARG A 512 -18.74 12.94 0.55
C ARG A 512 -18.11 11.63 0.05
N THR A 513 -17.64 10.80 0.98
CA THR A 513 -16.78 9.65 0.67
C THR A 513 -17.19 8.34 1.32
N PHE A 514 -16.71 7.24 0.72
CA PHE A 514 -16.48 5.98 1.41
C PHE A 514 -15.15 5.37 0.97
N ALA A 515 -14.49 4.67 1.87
CA ALA A 515 -13.26 3.90 1.62
C ALA A 515 -13.64 2.42 1.45
N THR A 516 -13.07 1.72 0.46
CA THR A 516 -13.38 0.29 0.22
C THR A 516 -12.22 -0.53 -0.38
N THR A 517 -12.21 -1.84 -0.09
CA THR A 517 -11.40 -2.87 -0.78
C THR A 517 -12.18 -3.69 -1.83
N GLY A 518 -13.42 -3.30 -2.12
CA GLY A 518 -14.31 -4.02 -3.04
C GLY A 518 -15.78 -3.65 -2.89
N PRO A 519 -16.37 -3.75 -1.68
CA PRO A 519 -17.78 -3.47 -1.47
C PRO A 519 -18.15 -2.02 -1.73
N PHE A 520 -19.23 -1.80 -2.48
CA PHE A 520 -19.78 -0.46 -2.71
C PHE A 520 -20.82 -0.15 -1.65
N LEU A 521 -20.58 0.89 -0.86
CA LEU A 521 -21.35 1.18 0.34
C LEU A 521 -22.14 2.48 0.15
N GLU A 522 -23.45 2.41 0.39
CA GLU A 522 -24.35 3.56 0.33
C GLU A 522 -24.99 3.76 1.70
N LEU A 523 -24.88 4.97 2.26
CA LEU A 523 -25.48 5.37 3.53
C LEU A 523 -26.48 6.52 3.30
N SER A 524 -27.62 6.44 3.98
CA SER A 524 -28.65 7.47 3.97
C SER A 524 -29.25 7.65 5.37
N VAL A 525 -29.32 8.90 5.84
CA VAL A 525 -30.08 9.30 7.05
C VAL A 525 -31.10 10.36 6.63
N GLU A 526 -32.39 10.02 6.64
CA GLU A 526 -33.45 10.89 6.12
C GLU A 526 -33.15 11.46 4.71
N GLY A 527 -32.55 10.63 3.84
CA GLY A 527 -32.19 11.01 2.47
C GLY A 527 -30.85 11.75 2.34
N ARG A 528 -30.14 12.00 3.45
CA ARG A 528 -28.81 12.63 3.47
C ARG A 528 -27.69 11.59 3.47
N GLY A 529 -26.67 11.82 2.66
CA GLY A 529 -25.51 10.94 2.53
C GLY A 529 -24.28 11.40 3.29
N PRO A 530 -23.17 10.62 3.21
CA PRO A 530 -21.91 10.96 3.86
C PRO A 530 -21.45 12.41 3.61
N GLY A 531 -20.95 13.05 4.67
CA GLY A 531 -20.50 14.44 4.63
C GLY A 531 -21.59 15.48 4.92
N GLU A 532 -22.86 15.09 4.85
CA GLU A 532 -23.98 15.98 5.19
C GLU A 532 -24.24 16.01 6.71
N THR A 533 -24.90 17.09 7.15
CA THR A 533 -25.33 17.30 8.54
C THR A 533 -26.83 17.53 8.59
N LEU A 534 -27.51 16.90 9.53
CA LEU A 534 -28.88 17.23 9.94
C LEU A 534 -28.83 17.94 11.29
N ASP A 535 -29.66 18.96 11.45
CA ASP A 535 -29.88 19.63 12.74
C ASP A 535 -31.28 19.28 13.22
N LEU A 536 -31.35 18.54 14.32
CA LEU A 536 -32.54 17.87 14.81
C LEU A 536 -32.94 18.41 16.17
N THR A 537 -34.20 18.21 16.55
CA THR A 537 -34.65 18.48 17.92
C THR A 537 -34.39 17.28 18.82
N GLN A 538 -34.12 17.52 20.10
CA GLN A 538 -33.94 16.42 21.06
C GLN A 538 -35.19 15.51 21.10
N GLY A 539 -34.96 14.20 20.91
CA GLY A 539 -36.02 13.18 20.89
C GLY A 539 -36.63 12.93 19.50
N GLU A 540 -36.19 13.66 18.48
CA GLU A 540 -36.59 13.43 17.09
C GLU A 540 -36.14 12.05 16.61
N ARG A 541 -36.93 11.45 15.71
CA ARG A 541 -36.66 10.13 15.14
C ARG A 541 -36.27 10.27 13.68
N VAL A 542 -35.17 9.63 13.30
CA VAL A 542 -34.68 9.59 11.93
C VAL A 542 -34.53 8.14 11.45
N ARG A 543 -34.88 7.90 10.19
CA ARG A 543 -34.63 6.65 9.48
C ARG A 543 -33.20 6.63 8.95
N VAL A 544 -32.49 5.56 9.30
CA VAL A 544 -31.14 5.27 8.84
C VAL A 544 -31.17 4.03 7.97
N THR A 545 -30.56 4.08 6.80
CA THR A 545 -30.44 2.95 5.87
C THR A 545 -29.02 2.86 5.33
N ALA A 546 -28.47 1.64 5.28
CA ALA A 546 -27.28 1.34 4.51
C ALA A 546 -27.54 0.22 3.52
N LYS A 547 -26.92 0.31 2.35
CA LYS A 547 -26.94 -0.70 1.29
C LYS A 547 -25.53 -1.02 0.85
N VAL A 548 -25.32 -2.26 0.44
CA VAL A 548 -24.03 -2.72 -0.05
C VAL A 548 -24.16 -3.54 -1.32
N VAL A 549 -23.25 -3.33 -2.26
CA VAL A 549 -23.07 -4.15 -3.46
C VAL A 549 -21.69 -4.79 -3.40
N GLY A 550 -21.64 -6.12 -3.41
CA GLY A 550 -20.39 -6.89 -3.38
C GLY A 550 -20.68 -8.30 -2.87
N PRO A 551 -20.45 -9.37 -3.66
CA PRO A 551 -20.67 -10.75 -3.21
C PRO A 551 -19.78 -11.17 -2.03
N GLU A 552 -18.73 -10.40 -1.75
CA GLU A 552 -17.73 -10.64 -0.72
C GLU A 552 -18.14 -10.22 0.71
N VAL A 553 -19.29 -9.56 0.87
CA VAL A 553 -19.73 -9.01 2.17
C VAL A 553 -20.45 -10.08 2.98
N GLU A 554 -20.02 -10.25 4.22
CA GLU A 554 -20.66 -11.16 5.19
C GLU A 554 -21.53 -10.39 6.20
N ARG A 555 -21.15 -9.13 6.47
CA ARG A 555 -21.81 -8.29 7.47
C ARG A 555 -21.85 -6.83 7.05
N LEU A 556 -23.02 -6.21 7.22
CA LEU A 556 -23.28 -4.79 7.04
C LEU A 556 -23.77 -4.20 8.36
N THR A 557 -23.14 -3.12 8.82
CA THR A 557 -23.38 -2.52 10.14
C THR A 557 -23.60 -1.02 10.04
N LEU A 558 -24.61 -0.53 10.75
CA LEU A 558 -24.79 0.89 11.06
C LEU A 558 -24.20 1.17 12.44
N LEU A 559 -23.23 2.07 12.51
CA LEU A 559 -22.61 2.50 13.75
C LEU A 559 -22.95 3.95 14.03
N THR A 560 -23.24 4.25 15.29
CA THR A 560 -23.27 5.60 15.83
C THR A 560 -22.09 5.82 16.76
N ALA A 561 -22.02 7.00 17.35
CA ALA A 561 -21.03 7.28 18.36
C ALA A 561 -21.20 6.44 19.65
N ASP A 562 -22.39 5.89 19.91
CA ASP A 562 -22.66 4.97 21.03
C ASP A 562 -22.38 3.49 20.71
N GLY A 563 -21.99 3.18 19.48
CA GLY A 563 -21.74 1.83 19.00
C GLY A 563 -22.74 1.38 17.95
N GLU A 564 -23.03 0.08 17.92
CA GLU A 564 -23.88 -0.50 16.89
C GLU A 564 -25.36 -0.13 17.05
N LEU A 565 -25.94 0.44 15.99
CA LEU A 565 -27.36 0.71 15.88
C LEU A 565 -28.13 -0.50 15.32
N ALA A 566 -27.58 -1.10 14.26
CA ALA A 566 -28.14 -2.29 13.63
C ALA A 566 -27.09 -2.99 12.75
N SER A 567 -27.27 -4.29 12.54
CA SER A 567 -26.50 -5.05 11.55
C SER A 567 -27.37 -6.04 10.78
N SER A 568 -26.86 -6.48 9.63
CA SER A 568 -27.49 -7.41 8.72
C SER A 568 -26.41 -8.26 8.03
N SER A 569 -26.74 -9.51 7.69
CA SER A 569 -25.96 -10.33 6.76
C SER A 569 -26.45 -10.23 5.31
N GLY A 570 -27.51 -9.44 5.07
CA GLY A 570 -28.03 -9.14 3.74
C GLY A 570 -27.39 -7.89 3.12
N SER A 571 -27.82 -7.55 1.91
CA SER A 571 -27.33 -6.38 1.16
C SER A 571 -27.87 -5.03 1.65
N GLU A 572 -28.74 -5.03 2.65
CA GLU A 572 -29.38 -3.82 3.18
C GLU A 572 -29.67 -3.99 4.69
N VAL A 573 -29.57 -2.88 5.41
CA VAL A 573 -29.97 -2.74 6.82
C VAL A 573 -30.68 -1.40 7.00
N SER A 574 -31.71 -1.37 7.83
CA SER A 574 -32.44 -0.14 8.17
C SER A 574 -32.83 -0.12 9.65
N ALA A 575 -32.76 1.05 10.26
CA ALA A 575 -33.12 1.27 11.67
C ALA A 575 -33.77 2.65 11.86
N GLU A 576 -34.62 2.78 12.89
CA GLU A 576 -35.00 4.09 13.42
C GLU A 576 -34.05 4.46 14.55
N LEU A 577 -33.51 5.68 14.52
CA LEU A 577 -32.68 6.25 15.58
C LEU A 577 -33.43 7.41 16.23
N THR A 578 -33.66 7.31 17.54
CA THR A 578 -34.13 8.44 18.36
C THR A 578 -32.94 9.24 18.83
N VAL A 579 -32.79 10.48 18.37
CA VAL A 579 -31.61 11.29 18.62
C VAL A 579 -31.79 12.08 19.91
N GLN A 580 -31.05 11.72 20.96
CA GLN A 580 -31.09 12.40 22.26
C GLN A 580 -30.00 13.46 22.43
N TRP A 581 -28.87 13.24 21.76
CA TRP A 581 -27.67 14.05 21.85
C TRP A 581 -27.00 14.12 20.48
N PRO A 582 -26.15 15.13 20.22
CA PRO A 582 -25.38 15.19 18.98
C PRO A 582 -24.59 13.90 18.75
N THR A 583 -24.72 13.32 17.57
CA THR A 583 -24.08 12.05 17.20
C THR A 583 -23.72 12.03 15.71
N TYR A 584 -23.20 10.91 15.23
CA TYR A 584 -22.99 10.65 13.81
C TYR A 584 -23.48 9.25 13.47
N VAL A 585 -23.61 8.97 12.18
CA VAL A 585 -23.87 7.64 11.64
C VAL A 585 -22.82 7.33 10.58
N VAL A 586 -22.22 6.14 10.67
CA VAL A 586 -21.37 5.57 9.61
C VAL A 586 -21.90 4.18 9.24
N ALA A 587 -21.70 3.77 7.99
CA ALA A 587 -21.91 2.39 7.57
C ALA A 587 -20.55 1.69 7.45
N VAL A 588 -20.52 0.42 7.83
CA VAL A 588 -19.36 -0.47 7.69
C VAL A 588 -19.80 -1.77 7.06
N ALA A 589 -19.06 -2.25 6.06
CA ALA A 589 -19.23 -3.59 5.51
C ALA A 589 -17.94 -4.39 5.70
N ASP A 590 -18.05 -5.62 6.16
CA ASP A 590 -16.92 -6.51 6.39
C ASP A 590 -17.20 -7.95 5.94
N GLY A 591 -16.13 -8.71 5.70
CA GLY A 591 -16.17 -10.12 5.29
C GLY A 591 -14.77 -10.75 5.32
N GLY A 592 -14.69 -12.06 5.06
CA GLY A 592 -13.42 -12.79 5.04
C GLY A 592 -12.53 -12.46 3.84
N ALA A 593 -11.47 -13.24 3.66
CA ALA A 593 -10.63 -13.18 2.47
C ALA A 593 -11.46 -13.52 1.22
N HIS A 594 -11.33 -12.73 0.15
CA HIS A 594 -12.10 -12.94 -1.08
C HIS A 594 -11.25 -12.66 -2.32
N PRO A 595 -11.31 -13.47 -3.41
CA PRO A 595 -10.47 -13.28 -4.61
C PRO A 595 -10.62 -11.93 -5.35
N ARG A 596 -11.67 -11.16 -5.05
CA ARG A 596 -11.90 -9.82 -5.60
C ARG A 596 -11.24 -8.70 -4.78
N SER A 597 -10.87 -8.98 -3.54
CA SER A 597 -10.13 -8.08 -2.67
C SER A 597 -8.69 -8.58 -2.59
N LEU A 598 -7.74 -7.69 -2.80
CA LEU A 598 -6.32 -8.01 -2.56
C LEU A 598 -5.92 -7.80 -1.08
N PHE A 599 -6.88 -7.38 -0.26
CA PHE A 599 -6.70 -7.24 1.18
C PHE A 599 -6.90 -8.58 1.91
N THR A 600 -6.40 -8.68 3.14
CA THR A 600 -6.49 -9.91 3.95
C THR A 600 -7.93 -10.24 4.34
N HIS A 601 -8.80 -9.23 4.32
CA HIS A 601 -10.23 -9.33 4.58
C HIS A 601 -10.97 -8.27 3.77
N VAL A 602 -12.26 -8.42 3.61
CA VAL A 602 -13.10 -7.44 2.91
C VAL A 602 -13.50 -6.35 3.88
N TYR A 603 -13.39 -5.09 3.46
CA TYR A 603 -13.74 -3.96 4.32
C TYR A 603 -14.17 -2.72 3.52
N ALA A 604 -15.22 -2.05 3.98
CA ALA A 604 -15.61 -0.73 3.51
C ALA A 604 -16.17 0.11 4.66
N HIS A 605 -15.93 1.42 4.62
CA HIS A 605 -16.34 2.36 5.67
C HIS A 605 -16.72 3.72 5.05
N THR A 606 -17.91 4.24 5.36
CA THR A 606 -18.32 5.56 4.88
C THR A 606 -17.71 6.67 5.73
N SER A 607 -17.58 7.87 5.17
CA SER A 607 -17.60 9.08 6.00
C SER A 607 -18.93 9.20 6.76
N PRO A 608 -18.97 9.96 7.87
CA PRO A 608 -20.17 10.11 8.67
C PRO A 608 -21.24 10.98 8.02
N VAL A 609 -22.50 10.68 8.33
CA VAL A 609 -23.57 11.69 8.36
C VAL A 609 -23.65 12.22 9.79
N TYR A 610 -23.56 13.52 9.97
CA TYR A 610 -23.60 14.14 11.30
C TYR A 610 -25.02 14.52 11.69
N LEU A 611 -25.37 14.27 12.95
CA LEU A 611 -26.66 14.62 13.55
C LEU A 611 -26.38 15.61 14.68
N ASP A 612 -26.49 16.89 14.37
CA ASP A 612 -26.48 17.97 15.35
C ASP A 612 -27.85 17.99 16.08
N VAL A 613 -27.87 18.43 17.34
CA VAL A 613 -29.10 18.51 18.15
C VAL A 613 -29.23 19.88 18.79
N ASP A 614 -30.31 20.58 18.47
CA ASP A 614 -30.57 21.95 18.91
C ASP A 614 -29.36 22.87 18.66
N HIS A 615 -28.82 22.83 17.43
CA HIS A 615 -27.61 23.54 16.99
C HIS A 615 -26.30 23.12 17.69
N ARG A 616 -26.32 22.12 18.57
CA ARG A 616 -25.11 21.57 19.20
C ARG A 616 -24.52 20.48 18.34
N ARG A 617 -23.20 20.55 18.15
CA ARG A 617 -22.43 19.60 17.35
C ARG A 617 -21.95 18.42 18.18
N VAL A 618 -21.54 17.36 17.48
CA VAL A 618 -20.85 16.21 18.08
C VAL A 618 -19.63 16.67 18.88
N ALA A 619 -19.63 16.36 20.17
CA ALA A 619 -18.53 16.57 21.09
C ALA A 619 -18.71 15.62 22.29
N ARG A 620 -18.35 14.35 22.12
CA ARG A 620 -18.49 13.35 23.18
C ARG A 620 -17.39 13.54 24.20
N GLU A 621 -17.79 13.69 25.47
CA GLU A 621 -16.86 13.93 26.58
C GLU A 621 -15.75 12.86 26.65
N ASP A 622 -16.11 11.59 26.50
CA ASP A 622 -15.15 10.47 26.48
C ASP A 622 -14.13 10.60 25.35
N ASP A 623 -14.58 10.97 24.15
CA ASP A 623 -13.72 11.08 22.97
C ASP A 623 -12.85 12.34 23.01
N VAL A 624 -13.38 13.44 23.54
CA VAL A 624 -12.61 14.66 23.78
C VAL A 624 -11.53 14.42 24.85
N THR A 625 -11.88 13.74 25.94
CA THR A 625 -10.93 13.38 27.00
C THR A 625 -9.86 12.42 26.50
N PHE A 626 -10.24 11.46 25.65
CA PHE A 626 -9.31 10.58 24.95
C PHE A 626 -8.31 11.39 24.11
N CYS A 627 -8.79 12.35 23.31
CA CYS A 627 -7.93 13.20 22.48
C CYS A 627 -7.00 14.11 23.31
N LEU A 628 -7.49 14.68 24.42
CA LEU A 628 -6.67 15.47 25.33
C LEU A 628 -5.55 14.62 25.95
N ARG A 629 -5.87 13.40 26.39
CA ARG A 629 -4.87 12.44 26.90
C ARG A 629 -3.84 12.07 25.84
N TRP A 630 -4.28 11.90 24.59
CA TRP A 630 -3.37 11.67 23.46
C TRP A 630 -2.39 12.84 23.29
N ILE A 631 -2.86 14.09 23.33
CA ILE A 631 -1.96 15.27 23.24
C ILE A 631 -0.95 15.31 24.40
N ASP A 632 -1.37 14.97 25.62
CA ASP A 632 -0.45 14.94 26.77
C ASP A 632 0.66 13.90 26.60
N LEU A 633 0.33 12.72 26.06
CA LEU A 633 1.29 11.68 25.74
C LEU A 633 2.20 12.06 24.56
N LEU A 634 1.68 12.77 23.57
CA LEU A 634 2.50 13.33 22.49
C LEU A 634 3.51 14.33 23.01
N GLU A 635 3.10 15.20 23.93
CA GLU A 635 4.03 16.14 24.55
C GLU A 635 5.16 15.42 25.30
N GLU A 636 4.84 14.37 26.05
CA GLU A 636 5.85 13.52 26.68
C GLU A 636 6.79 12.87 25.65
N LEU A 637 6.24 12.34 24.55
CA LEU A 637 7.01 11.76 23.46
C LEU A 637 7.99 12.78 22.84
N VAL A 638 7.53 13.99 22.53
CA VAL A 638 8.41 15.05 21.98
C VAL A 638 9.54 15.39 22.95
N ARG A 639 9.24 15.49 24.25
CA ARG A 639 10.24 15.83 25.28
C ARG A 639 11.29 14.74 25.49
N THR A 640 10.95 13.48 25.24
CA THR A 640 11.79 12.33 25.59
C THR A 640 12.46 11.68 24.39
N THR A 641 11.84 11.76 23.21
CA THR A 641 12.21 10.93 22.06
C THR A 641 12.54 11.76 20.82
N ALA A 642 11.86 12.89 20.58
CA ALA A 642 12.10 13.68 19.38
C ALA A 642 13.52 14.26 19.33
N ARG A 643 14.13 14.21 18.16
CA ARG A 643 15.42 14.84 17.92
C ARG A 643 15.24 16.33 17.68
N LEU A 644 15.63 17.14 18.67
CA LEU A 644 15.58 18.60 18.61
C LEU A 644 16.97 19.17 18.89
N GLU A 645 17.39 20.17 18.11
CA GLU A 645 18.67 20.87 18.26
C GLU A 645 18.57 22.05 19.24
N HIS A 646 17.40 22.70 19.29
CA HIS A 646 17.22 23.94 20.03
C HIS A 646 15.92 23.94 20.82
N ARG A 647 15.94 24.59 21.99
CA ARG A 647 14.75 24.75 22.84
C ARG A 647 13.57 25.38 22.10
N ARG A 648 13.83 26.30 21.18
CA ARG A 648 12.78 26.93 20.36
C ARG A 648 11.97 25.90 19.55
N GLN A 649 12.60 24.84 19.06
CA GLN A 649 11.91 23.80 18.29
C GLN A 649 10.90 23.04 19.17
N LEU A 650 11.25 22.79 20.44
CA LEU A 650 10.30 22.25 21.42
C LEU A 650 9.16 23.24 21.67
N GLU A 651 9.46 24.53 21.80
CA GLU A 651 8.44 25.58 22.01
C GLU A 651 7.43 25.65 20.85
N ASP A 652 7.87 25.42 19.60
CA ASP A 652 6.98 25.35 18.44
C ASP A 652 5.97 24.18 18.56
N TYR A 653 6.41 23.00 19.01
CA TYR A 653 5.52 21.86 19.28
C TYR A 653 4.52 22.18 20.40
N LEU A 654 5.01 22.70 21.53
CA LEU A 654 4.16 23.01 22.69
C LEU A 654 3.10 24.05 22.34
N SER A 655 3.46 25.07 21.54
CA SER A 655 2.52 26.09 21.08
C SER A 655 1.37 25.47 20.28
N VAL A 656 1.68 24.55 19.37
CA VAL A 656 0.69 23.87 18.53
C VAL A 656 -0.19 22.91 19.37
N PHE A 657 0.39 22.21 20.35
CA PHE A 657 -0.36 21.36 21.28
C PHE A 657 -1.33 22.17 22.15
N ASP A 658 -0.90 23.32 22.66
CA ASP A 658 -1.75 24.19 23.45
C ASP A 658 -2.90 24.79 22.63
N GLU A 659 -2.68 25.06 21.34
CA GLU A 659 -3.74 25.47 20.43
C GLU A 659 -4.80 24.36 20.27
N ALA A 660 -4.38 23.12 19.99
CA ALA A 660 -5.28 21.98 19.89
C ALA A 660 -6.03 21.70 21.20
N ARG A 661 -5.36 21.79 22.36
CA ARG A 661 -6.01 21.65 23.69
C ARG A 661 -7.09 22.70 23.91
N ARG A 662 -6.88 23.95 23.48
CA ARG A 662 -7.92 24.99 23.57
C ARG A 662 -9.14 24.62 22.75
N VAL A 663 -8.95 24.10 21.53
CA VAL A 663 -10.07 23.64 20.69
C VAL A 663 -10.85 22.53 21.39
N TYR A 664 -10.17 21.49 21.88
CA TYR A 664 -10.85 20.37 22.55
C TYR A 664 -11.55 20.77 23.85
N ARG A 665 -10.90 21.58 24.71
CA ARG A 665 -11.53 22.05 25.97
C ARG A 665 -12.77 22.90 25.71
N ALA A 666 -12.77 23.70 24.65
CA ALA A 666 -13.94 24.49 24.26
C ALA A 666 -15.13 23.63 23.77
N ARG A 667 -14.91 22.35 23.44
CA ARG A 667 -15.99 21.42 23.07
C ARG A 667 -16.64 20.72 24.27
N LEU A 668 -16.05 20.84 25.48
CA LEU A 668 -16.62 20.32 26.74
C LEU A 668 -17.54 21.33 27.44
N THR A 669 -17.55 22.58 26.97
CA THR A 669 -18.35 23.69 27.50
C THR A 669 -19.47 24.03 26.55
#